data_AF-A0A6A6LH93-F1
#
_entry.id   AF-A0A6A6LH93-F1
#
_cell.length_a   1.000
_cell.length_b   1.000
_cell.length_c   1.000
_cell.angle_alpha   90.00
_cell.angle_beta   90.00
_cell.angle_gamma   90.00
#
_symmetry.space_group_name_H-M   'P 1'
#
loop_
_entity.id
_entity.type
_entity.pdbx_description
1 polymer ?
#
loop_
_entity_poly.entity_id
_entity_poly.type
_entity_poly.pdbx_seq_one_letter_code
_entity_poly.pdbx_strand_id
1 'polypeptide(L)'
;MSKSFHHKGRALLGISELQSQQKDAKQPIRIFLNYDAVGHSPDRDCQKVGDIVKLGEPPVTSFPGTPSCNPLGNPPIYGDCWYNCTLDDISGEDKRRRLHKALGQSADWFRRALAVEPVKGNLRLSGYSACGQDGGVQLPHEYVEEGVSEADLVLLVTTRPTTGNTLAWAVACERDQWGRAIAGHVNVAPRHLTAEAETLLSATLIHEVMHVLGFDPHAFAHFRDDRKRRRVQVTEQVMDEKLGGWIGWYQANYSMADRLDWGRNQGTDFVTSPCNLWKGAYHCNTTQLSGCTYNREAEGYCPIVSYSGDLPLWARYFPQPNKGGQSSLADYCTYFVAYSDGSCTDTNSALAPDRMLGEVRGSSSRCMASSLVRSGFVRGSVTQGNGCYQHRCVNMSLEVAVDGMWKVCPEAGGPVQFPGFNGELICPAFHELCSKGSVSVPGQCPSSCYFNGDCVDGNCHCFLGFHGHDCSKRSCSGNCNGHGMCLSNGICKCQNGYTGVDCSTAACDEQCSLHGGVCDNGVCEFRCSDYAGYTCQNSSTLLSSLSVCRNMLESDMSGQHCAPSEPSILQQLEEVVVMPNYHRLFPGGARKLFNIFGSSYCDTVAKRLACWISIQKCDNDGDDRLRVCHSACQSYNLACGASLDCSDQTLFSSEEEGKGQCTGSGEMKVSWLKRLGIRFFSINTSFKGTSVEYRQQ
;
A
#
# COMPACT_ATOMS: atom_id res chain seq x y z
N MET A 1 -31.41 -37.40 -46.88
CA MET A 1 -32.88 -37.55 -47.01
C MET A 1 -33.40 -38.36 -45.84
N SER A 2 -34.45 -37.85 -45.20
CA SER A 2 -35.17 -38.35 -44.02
C SER A 2 -35.67 -39.79 -44.16
N LYS A 3 -35.80 -40.52 -43.03
CA LYS A 3 -37.11 -41.08 -42.67
C LYS A 3 -37.26 -41.44 -41.18
N SER A 4 -38.41 -40.97 -40.68
CA SER A 4 -39.02 -41.05 -39.36
C SER A 4 -39.56 -42.46 -39.03
N PHE A 5 -39.55 -42.81 -37.75
CA PHE A 5 -40.35 -43.88 -37.16
C PHE A 5 -41.58 -43.30 -36.45
N HIS A 6 -42.76 -43.78 -36.85
CA HIS A 6 -44.01 -43.66 -36.11
C HIS A 6 -44.12 -44.82 -35.11
N HIS A 7 -44.57 -44.58 -33.87
CA HIS A 7 -45.75 -45.31 -33.38
C HIS A 7 -46.51 -44.62 -32.24
N LYS A 8 -47.83 -44.84 -32.33
CA LYS A 8 -48.97 -44.25 -31.62
C LYS A 8 -48.97 -44.54 -30.11
N GLY A 9 -49.46 -43.58 -29.34
CA GLY A 9 -49.86 -43.77 -27.96
C GLY A 9 -51.32 -44.23 -27.79
N ARG A 10 -51.62 -44.70 -26.58
CA ARG A 10 -52.91 -44.51 -25.91
C ARG A 10 -52.69 -44.50 -24.40
N ALA A 11 -53.28 -43.50 -23.76
CA ALA A 11 -53.09 -43.13 -22.37
C ALA A 11 -53.76 -44.10 -21.38
N LEU A 12 -53.14 -44.25 -20.21
CA LEU A 12 -53.83 -44.53 -18.95
C LEU A 12 -53.43 -43.49 -17.92
N LEU A 13 -54.48 -42.88 -17.37
CA LEU A 13 -54.60 -41.85 -16.35
C LEU A 13 -53.55 -41.93 -15.23
N GLY A 14 -52.96 -40.77 -14.95
CA GLY A 14 -52.07 -40.58 -13.80
C GLY A 14 -52.81 -40.54 -12.48
N ILE A 15 -52.07 -40.91 -11.43
CA ILE A 15 -52.11 -40.36 -10.07
C ILE A 15 -50.71 -40.61 -9.47
N SER A 16 -50.12 -39.53 -8.95
CA SER A 16 -49.00 -39.44 -8.00
C SER A 16 -47.56 -39.72 -8.47
N GLU A 17 -47.02 -38.85 -9.33
CA GLU A 17 -45.57 -38.54 -9.33
C GLU A 17 -45.27 -37.11 -8.81
N LEU A 18 -46.27 -36.41 -8.25
CA LEU A 18 -46.11 -35.04 -7.75
C LEU A 18 -45.74 -34.93 -6.26
N GLN A 19 -45.32 -36.02 -5.61
CA GLN A 19 -45.03 -36.03 -4.16
C GLN A 19 -43.58 -36.36 -3.77
N SER A 20 -42.64 -36.54 -4.70
CA SER A 20 -41.24 -36.88 -4.36
C SER A 20 -40.21 -35.77 -4.58
N GLN A 21 -40.56 -34.61 -5.15
CA GLN A 21 -39.58 -33.55 -5.48
C GLN A 21 -39.54 -32.35 -4.53
N GLN A 22 -40.30 -32.35 -3.43
CA GLN A 22 -40.39 -31.19 -2.52
C GLN A 22 -39.75 -31.41 -1.14
N LYS A 23 -38.82 -32.37 -0.98
CA LYS A 23 -38.48 -32.84 0.37
C LYS A 23 -37.33 -32.13 1.11
N ASP A 24 -36.36 -31.48 0.47
CA ASP A 24 -35.24 -30.84 1.19
C ASP A 24 -34.74 -29.56 0.50
N ALA A 25 -35.56 -28.50 0.48
CA ALA A 25 -35.11 -27.19 -0.02
C ALA A 25 -34.25 -26.49 1.03
N LYS A 26 -32.97 -26.24 0.73
CA LYS A 26 -32.07 -25.45 1.58
C LYS A 26 -32.61 -24.03 1.77
N GLN A 27 -32.51 -23.49 3.00
CA GLN A 27 -32.95 -22.15 3.38
C GLN A 27 -31.79 -21.35 3.98
N PRO A 28 -31.85 -20.00 4.02
CA PRO A 28 -30.84 -19.18 4.68
C PRO A 28 -30.46 -19.70 6.07
N ILE A 29 -29.17 -19.85 6.34
CA ILE A 29 -28.69 -20.35 7.64
C ILE A 29 -29.14 -19.42 8.78
N ARG A 30 -29.64 -20.01 9.87
CA ARG A 30 -30.01 -19.28 11.09
C ARG A 30 -28.94 -19.47 12.15
N ILE A 31 -28.21 -18.41 12.47
CA ILE A 31 -27.15 -18.42 13.49
C ILE A 31 -27.67 -17.71 14.74
N PHE A 32 -27.70 -18.43 15.86
CA PHE A 32 -28.05 -17.88 17.16
C PHE A 32 -26.78 -17.48 17.91
N LEU A 33 -26.70 -16.23 18.37
CA LEU A 33 -25.55 -15.68 19.10
C LEU A 33 -25.88 -15.60 20.59
N ASN A 34 -25.19 -16.38 21.42
CA ASN A 34 -25.30 -16.32 22.88
C ASN A 34 -24.16 -15.47 23.47
N TYR A 35 -24.50 -14.46 24.27
CA TYR A 35 -23.55 -13.55 24.91
C TYR A 35 -23.46 -13.71 26.42
N ASP A 36 -24.12 -14.72 27.00
CA ASP A 36 -24.28 -14.86 28.46
C ASP A 36 -22.95 -15.09 29.18
N ALA A 37 -21.96 -15.64 28.46
CA ALA A 37 -20.61 -15.87 28.98
C ALA A 37 -19.71 -14.63 28.95
N VAL A 38 -20.14 -13.52 28.33
CA VAL A 38 -19.32 -12.31 28.15
C VAL A 38 -19.14 -11.55 29.47
N GLY A 39 -17.94 -11.62 30.05
CA GLY A 39 -17.62 -10.93 31.29
C GLY A 39 -18.11 -11.63 32.55
N HIS A 40 -18.49 -12.90 32.43
CA HIS A 40 -19.04 -13.72 33.50
C HIS A 40 -18.18 -14.96 33.82
N SER A 41 -17.02 -15.12 33.18
CA SER A 41 -16.02 -16.15 33.47
C SER A 41 -14.97 -15.62 34.46
N PRO A 42 -15.11 -15.82 35.78
CA PRO A 42 -14.30 -15.13 36.79
C PRO A 42 -12.80 -15.45 36.75
N ASP A 43 -12.40 -16.58 36.15
CA ASP A 43 -11.00 -17.00 36.02
C ASP A 43 -10.40 -16.73 34.63
N ARG A 44 -11.19 -16.16 33.70
CA ARG A 44 -10.80 -15.95 32.29
C ARG A 44 -11.13 -14.57 31.73
N ASP A 45 -12.13 -13.89 32.28
CA ASP A 45 -12.53 -12.55 31.86
C ASP A 45 -11.91 -11.49 32.77
N CYS A 46 -11.35 -10.45 32.16
CA CYS A 46 -10.84 -9.29 32.89
C CYS A 46 -12.00 -8.41 33.37
N GLN A 47 -12.21 -8.33 34.68
CA GLN A 47 -13.23 -7.46 35.28
C GLN A 47 -12.64 -6.14 35.77
N LYS A 48 -11.40 -6.17 36.26
CA LYS A 48 -10.65 -5.04 36.80
C LYS A 48 -9.20 -5.07 36.32
N VAL A 49 -8.59 -3.89 36.31
CA VAL A 49 -7.16 -3.75 36.00
C VAL A 49 -6.35 -4.43 37.11
N GLY A 50 -5.39 -5.27 36.73
CA GLY A 50 -4.59 -6.06 37.67
C GLY A 50 -5.15 -7.45 37.99
N ASP A 51 -6.32 -7.82 37.47
CA ASP A 51 -6.82 -9.19 37.57
C ASP A 51 -5.84 -10.15 36.87
N ILE A 52 -5.62 -11.34 37.47
CA ILE A 52 -4.79 -12.38 36.89
C ILE A 52 -5.70 -13.51 36.39
N VAL A 53 -5.78 -13.66 35.07
CA VAL A 53 -6.68 -14.61 34.40
C VAL A 53 -5.91 -15.67 33.61
N LYS A 54 -6.56 -16.79 33.30
CA LYS A 54 -5.97 -17.89 32.53
C LYS A 54 -6.09 -17.63 31.02
N LEU A 55 -4.98 -17.72 30.30
CA LEU A 55 -4.95 -17.97 28.86
C LEU A 55 -4.59 -19.44 28.64
N GLY A 56 -5.38 -20.17 27.85
CA GLY A 56 -5.23 -21.63 27.77
C GLY A 56 -5.58 -22.35 29.07
N GLU A 57 -4.90 -23.47 29.36
CA GLU A 57 -5.02 -24.29 30.57
C GLU A 57 -3.68 -24.38 31.34
N PRO A 58 -3.26 -23.32 32.07
CA PRO A 58 -1.97 -23.31 32.77
C PRO A 58 -1.83 -24.46 33.77
N PRO A 59 -0.65 -25.09 33.89
CA PRO A 59 -0.46 -26.29 34.72
C PRO A 59 -0.90 -26.07 36.16
N VAL A 60 -1.62 -27.03 36.74
CA VAL A 60 -2.18 -26.95 38.11
C VAL A 60 -1.10 -26.73 39.20
N THR A 61 0.16 -27.07 38.91
CA THR A 61 1.31 -26.87 39.80
C THR A 61 1.90 -25.45 39.75
N SER A 62 1.38 -24.57 38.89
CA SER A 62 1.79 -23.16 38.81
C SER A 62 1.18 -22.32 39.94
N PHE A 63 2.00 -21.50 40.59
CA PHE A 63 1.47 -20.39 41.40
C PHE A 63 0.78 -19.39 40.46
N PRO A 64 -0.33 -18.74 40.89
CA PRO A 64 -0.96 -17.67 40.12
C PRO A 64 0.09 -16.63 39.70
N GLY A 65 0.30 -16.48 38.39
CA GLY A 65 1.29 -15.55 37.82
C GLY A 65 2.58 -16.17 37.28
N THR A 66 2.79 -17.50 37.34
CA THR A 66 3.98 -18.15 36.76
C THR A 66 3.65 -19.46 36.06
N PRO A 67 3.77 -19.60 34.72
CA PRO A 67 4.36 -18.66 33.77
C PRO A 67 3.43 -17.48 33.48
N SER A 68 3.97 -16.27 33.50
CA SER A 68 3.25 -15.06 33.09
C SER A 68 3.34 -14.91 31.57
N CYS A 69 2.20 -14.65 30.93
CA CYS A 69 2.16 -14.30 29.52
C CYS A 69 2.84 -12.94 29.33
N ASN A 70 3.93 -12.87 28.56
CA ASN A 70 4.45 -11.60 28.09
C ASN A 70 3.99 -11.37 26.64
N PRO A 71 2.90 -10.60 26.41
CA PRO A 71 2.42 -10.30 25.05
C PRO A 71 3.41 -9.48 24.22
N LEU A 72 4.43 -8.88 24.85
CA LEU A 72 5.53 -8.13 24.22
C LEU A 72 6.84 -8.93 24.16
N GLY A 73 6.83 -10.19 24.61
CA GLY A 73 7.99 -11.09 24.51
C GLY A 73 8.26 -11.45 23.05
N ASN A 74 9.53 -11.62 22.69
CA ASN A 74 9.94 -12.04 21.35
C ASN A 74 10.75 -13.36 21.46
N PRO A 75 10.18 -14.51 21.07
CA PRO A 75 8.86 -14.70 20.47
C PRO A 75 7.72 -14.54 21.49
N PRO A 76 6.49 -14.18 21.06
CA PRO A 76 5.32 -14.22 21.92
C PRO A 76 5.19 -15.61 22.53
N ILE A 77 4.90 -15.70 23.83
CA ILE A 77 4.62 -17.00 24.45
C ILE A 77 3.24 -17.43 23.95
N TYR A 78 3.21 -18.30 22.95
CA TYR A 78 2.01 -19.01 22.51
C TYR A 78 1.80 -20.21 23.44
N GLY A 79 0.75 -20.20 24.26
CA GLY A 79 0.38 -21.34 25.09
C GLY A 79 -0.28 -20.99 26.42
N ASP A 80 -0.37 -22.00 27.27
CA ASP A 80 -1.05 -21.96 28.57
C ASP A 80 -0.29 -21.09 29.60
N CYS A 81 -0.85 -19.95 30.00
CA CYS A 81 -0.17 -18.99 30.88
C CYS A 81 -1.14 -18.10 31.68
N TRP A 82 -0.60 -17.38 32.67
CA TRP A 82 -1.32 -16.40 33.47
C TRP A 82 -1.14 -14.99 32.92
N TYR A 83 -2.24 -14.32 32.61
CA TYR A 83 -2.27 -12.99 31.99
C TYR A 83 -2.70 -11.92 32.99
N ASN A 84 -2.02 -10.77 32.95
CA ASN A 84 -2.34 -9.62 33.81
C ASN A 84 -3.19 -8.60 33.03
N CYS A 85 -4.43 -8.41 33.49
CA CYS A 85 -5.44 -7.60 32.83
C CYS A 85 -5.11 -6.11 32.81
N THR A 86 -5.20 -5.50 31.62
CA THR A 86 -5.09 -4.06 31.42
C THR A 86 -6.48 -3.41 31.26
N LEU A 87 -6.54 -2.07 31.19
CA LEU A 87 -7.78 -1.35 30.92
C LEU A 87 -8.38 -1.73 29.54
N ASP A 88 -7.52 -2.04 28.57
CA ASP A 88 -7.94 -2.43 27.23
C ASP A 88 -8.53 -3.84 27.18
N ASP A 89 -8.31 -4.65 28.21
CA ASP A 89 -8.84 -6.02 28.29
C ASP A 89 -10.22 -6.08 28.96
N ILE A 90 -10.74 -4.96 29.49
CA ILE A 90 -12.04 -4.93 30.18
C ILE A 90 -13.18 -4.66 29.18
N SER A 91 -14.14 -5.58 29.10
CA SER A 91 -15.34 -5.49 28.25
C SER A 91 -16.41 -4.58 28.84
N GLY A 92 -16.16 -3.27 28.84
CA GLY A 92 -17.14 -2.24 29.18
C GLY A 92 -18.32 -2.16 28.20
N GLU A 93 -19.30 -1.30 28.51
CA GLU A 93 -20.55 -1.17 27.72
C GLU A 93 -20.30 -0.85 26.24
N ASP A 94 -19.35 0.05 25.94
CA ASP A 94 -19.00 0.42 24.56
C ASP A 94 -18.46 -0.79 23.77
N LYS A 95 -17.52 -1.54 24.34
CA LYS A 95 -16.93 -2.73 23.72
C LYS A 95 -17.97 -3.83 23.52
N ARG A 96 -18.86 -4.06 24.50
CA ARG A 96 -19.99 -4.99 24.35
C ARG A 96 -20.90 -4.59 23.20
N ARG A 97 -21.26 -3.31 23.09
CA ARG A 97 -22.07 -2.81 21.96
C ARG A 97 -21.38 -3.05 20.62
N ARG A 98 -20.08 -2.79 20.52
CA ARG A 98 -19.29 -3.05 19.30
C ARG A 98 -19.24 -4.53 18.94
N LEU A 99 -19.05 -5.39 19.93
CA LEU A 99 -19.08 -6.85 19.77
C LEU A 99 -20.42 -7.32 19.21
N HIS A 100 -21.53 -6.89 19.81
CA HIS A 100 -22.88 -7.22 19.35
C HIS A 100 -23.12 -6.77 17.90
N LYS A 101 -22.68 -5.57 17.55
CA LYS A 101 -22.77 -5.04 16.18
C LYS A 101 -21.96 -5.90 15.21
N ALA A 102 -20.69 -6.17 15.51
CA ALA A 102 -19.77 -6.88 14.62
C ALA A 102 -20.19 -8.34 14.37
N LEU A 103 -20.56 -9.07 15.43
CA LEU A 103 -21.03 -10.45 15.31
C LEU A 103 -22.42 -10.54 14.69
N GLY A 104 -23.32 -9.60 14.98
CA GLY A 104 -24.63 -9.50 14.31
C GLY A 104 -24.47 -9.32 12.81
N GLN A 105 -23.62 -8.37 12.38
CA GLN A 105 -23.29 -8.15 10.96
C GLN A 105 -22.67 -9.40 10.31
N SER A 106 -21.78 -10.10 11.02
CA SER A 106 -21.18 -11.34 10.54
C SER A 106 -22.24 -12.43 10.34
N ALA A 107 -23.13 -12.63 11.31
CA ALA A 107 -24.22 -13.60 11.21
C ALA A 107 -25.19 -13.28 10.07
N ASP A 108 -25.52 -12.01 9.87
CA ASP A 108 -26.36 -11.55 8.76
C ASP A 108 -25.68 -11.77 7.40
N TRP A 109 -24.36 -11.56 7.32
CA TRP A 109 -23.59 -11.86 6.12
C TRP A 109 -23.68 -13.36 5.77
N PHE A 110 -23.46 -14.25 6.75
CA PHE A 110 -23.60 -15.69 6.55
C PHE A 110 -25.01 -16.12 6.16
N ARG A 111 -26.03 -15.49 6.75
CA ARG A 111 -27.43 -15.74 6.39
C ARG A 111 -27.71 -15.44 4.91
N ARG A 112 -27.10 -14.38 4.36
CA ARG A 112 -27.23 -14.05 2.92
C ARG A 112 -26.33 -14.92 2.04
N ALA A 113 -25.16 -15.29 2.54
CA ALA A 113 -24.15 -16.02 1.80
C ALA A 113 -24.41 -17.53 1.73
N LEU A 114 -25.05 -18.14 2.73
CA LEU A 114 -25.19 -19.59 2.86
C LEU A 114 -26.63 -20.04 3.10
N ALA A 115 -27.04 -21.07 2.37
CA ALA A 115 -28.26 -21.84 2.62
C ALA A 115 -27.95 -23.25 3.15
N VAL A 116 -28.77 -23.77 4.05
CA VAL A 116 -28.60 -25.05 4.76
C VAL A 116 -29.92 -25.84 4.77
N GLU A 117 -29.86 -27.17 4.92
CA GLU A 117 -31.04 -27.97 5.29
C GLU A 117 -31.43 -27.61 6.75
N PRO A 118 -32.58 -26.96 6.99
CA PRO A 118 -32.87 -26.42 8.32
C PRO A 118 -33.05 -27.51 9.37
N VAL A 119 -32.63 -27.21 10.61
CA VAL A 119 -32.94 -28.06 11.76
C VAL A 119 -34.45 -28.13 11.96
N LYS A 120 -34.98 -29.35 12.08
CA LYS A 120 -36.41 -29.61 12.30
C LYS A 120 -36.72 -29.50 13.79
N GLY A 121 -37.52 -28.50 14.15
CA GLY A 121 -37.82 -28.19 15.55
C GLY A 121 -36.69 -27.41 16.22
N ASN A 122 -36.64 -27.46 17.55
CA ASN A 122 -35.60 -26.78 18.32
C ASN A 122 -34.26 -27.52 18.19
N LEU A 123 -33.18 -26.77 17.99
CA LEU A 123 -31.82 -27.29 17.98
C LEU A 123 -31.37 -27.63 19.40
N ARG A 124 -31.17 -28.91 19.67
CA ARG A 124 -30.71 -29.41 20.97
C ARG A 124 -29.23 -29.75 20.93
N LEU A 125 -28.51 -29.36 21.98
CA LEU A 125 -27.09 -29.67 22.16
C LEU A 125 -26.92 -30.90 23.06
N SER A 126 -25.83 -31.65 22.87
CA SER A 126 -25.49 -32.75 23.78
C SER A 126 -25.16 -32.18 25.14
N GLY A 127 -25.72 -32.75 26.21
CA GLY A 127 -25.57 -32.27 27.59
C GLY A 127 -24.17 -32.43 28.22
N TYR A 128 -23.09 -32.35 27.43
CA TYR A 128 -21.73 -32.26 27.98
C TYR A 128 -21.48 -30.86 28.56
N SER A 129 -20.71 -30.80 29.64
CA SER A 129 -20.68 -29.65 30.55
C SER A 129 -20.14 -28.35 29.93
N ALA A 130 -19.24 -28.37 28.94
CA ALA A 130 -18.74 -27.13 28.32
C ALA A 130 -18.46 -27.31 26.82
N CYS A 131 -18.75 -26.27 26.04
CA CYS A 131 -18.50 -26.19 24.60
C CYS A 131 -17.39 -25.19 24.30
N GLY A 132 -16.36 -25.62 23.58
CA GLY A 132 -15.31 -24.75 23.05
C GLY A 132 -13.90 -25.11 23.53
N GLN A 133 -12.99 -24.13 23.44
CA GLN A 133 -11.58 -24.25 23.80
C GLN A 133 -11.28 -23.38 25.04
N ASP A 134 -10.15 -23.65 25.72
CA ASP A 134 -9.67 -22.91 26.90
C ASP A 134 -10.73 -22.85 28.01
N GLY A 135 -11.10 -24.01 28.56
CA GLY A 135 -12.16 -24.15 29.56
C GLY A 135 -13.58 -24.06 29.01
N GLY A 136 -13.73 -23.72 27.71
CA GLY A 136 -15.01 -23.66 27.01
C GLY A 136 -16.01 -22.68 27.63
N VAL A 137 -17.26 -22.80 27.19
CA VAL A 137 -18.42 -22.09 27.73
C VAL A 137 -19.41 -23.12 28.26
N GLN A 138 -19.82 -22.95 29.51
CA GLN A 138 -20.83 -23.81 30.14
C GLN A 138 -22.16 -23.68 29.39
N LEU A 139 -22.71 -24.80 28.94
CA LEU A 139 -23.98 -24.79 28.22
C LEU A 139 -25.16 -24.55 29.17
N PRO A 140 -26.09 -23.61 28.86
CA PRO A 140 -27.34 -23.47 29.60
C PRO A 140 -28.16 -24.78 29.54
N HIS A 141 -28.77 -25.16 30.67
CA HIS A 141 -29.59 -26.38 30.76
C HIS A 141 -30.74 -26.40 29.74
N GLU A 142 -31.31 -25.23 29.47
CA GLU A 142 -32.38 -25.01 28.49
C GLU A 142 -31.98 -25.47 27.07
N TYR A 143 -30.70 -25.38 26.70
CA TYR A 143 -30.23 -25.76 25.35
C TYR A 143 -30.17 -27.28 25.16
N VAL A 144 -30.15 -28.01 26.27
CA VAL A 144 -30.17 -29.48 26.31
C VAL A 144 -31.60 -30.00 26.37
N GLU A 145 -32.44 -29.44 27.24
CA GLU A 145 -33.81 -29.91 27.47
C GLU A 145 -34.81 -29.40 26.43
N GLU A 146 -34.88 -28.09 26.25
CA GLU A 146 -35.86 -27.44 25.36
C GLU A 146 -35.29 -27.27 23.95
N GLY A 147 -34.01 -26.91 23.87
CA GLY A 147 -33.30 -26.57 22.65
C GLY A 147 -33.58 -25.15 22.16
N VAL A 148 -32.71 -24.64 21.31
CA VAL A 148 -32.82 -23.29 20.75
C VAL A 148 -33.75 -23.30 19.53
N SER A 149 -34.82 -22.52 19.59
CA SER A 149 -35.76 -22.39 18.46
C SER A 149 -35.15 -21.54 17.34
N GLU A 150 -35.61 -21.77 16.11
CA GLU A 150 -35.19 -21.00 14.93
C GLU A 150 -33.66 -20.91 14.71
N ALA A 151 -32.91 -21.93 15.10
CA ALA A 151 -31.46 -21.97 14.98
C ALA A 151 -30.98 -23.21 14.21
N ASP A 152 -29.99 -23.02 13.35
CA ASP A 152 -29.26 -24.09 12.67
C ASP A 152 -27.82 -24.24 13.19
N LEU A 153 -27.31 -23.20 13.88
CA LEU A 153 -26.02 -23.10 14.53
C LEU A 153 -26.12 -22.19 15.76
N VAL A 154 -25.55 -22.59 16.89
CA VAL A 154 -25.38 -21.76 18.11
C VAL A 154 -23.93 -21.33 18.24
N LEU A 155 -23.65 -20.02 18.32
CA LEU A 155 -22.33 -19.49 18.63
C LEU A 155 -22.33 -18.93 20.05
N LEU A 156 -21.50 -19.53 20.91
CA LEU A 156 -21.24 -19.05 22.26
C LEU A 156 -20.13 -18.00 22.19
N VAL A 157 -20.41 -16.79 22.68
CA VAL A 157 -19.51 -15.64 22.54
C VAL A 157 -18.80 -15.36 23.85
N THR A 158 -17.50 -15.10 23.77
CA THR A 158 -16.66 -14.69 24.91
C THR A 158 -15.75 -13.51 24.53
N THR A 159 -15.26 -12.80 25.55
CA THR A 159 -14.33 -11.68 25.38
C THR A 159 -13.12 -11.81 26.28
N ARG A 160 -12.37 -12.88 26.08
CA ARG A 160 -11.16 -13.22 26.84
C ARG A 160 -9.95 -12.57 26.18
N PRO A 161 -8.94 -12.14 26.98
CA PRO A 161 -7.70 -11.59 26.42
C PRO A 161 -7.00 -12.60 25.50
N THR A 162 -6.16 -12.08 24.61
CA THR A 162 -5.34 -12.87 23.68
C THR A 162 -3.90 -12.37 23.73
N THR A 163 -2.96 -13.19 23.27
CA THR A 163 -1.54 -12.82 23.12
C THR A 163 -1.22 -12.40 21.68
N GLY A 164 -0.23 -11.52 21.51
CA GLY A 164 0.20 -11.07 20.20
C GLY A 164 -0.86 -10.27 19.46
N ASN A 165 -0.97 -10.50 18.15
CA ASN A 165 -1.89 -9.78 17.24
C ASN A 165 -3.18 -10.57 16.95
N THR A 166 -3.58 -11.51 17.81
CA THR A 166 -4.79 -12.31 17.60
C THR A 166 -6.03 -11.49 17.97
N LEU A 167 -6.81 -11.07 16.98
CA LEU A 167 -8.03 -10.29 17.16
C LEU A 167 -9.20 -11.15 17.70
N ALA A 168 -9.37 -12.35 17.15
CA ALA A 168 -10.41 -13.28 17.49
C ALA A 168 -9.95 -14.72 17.21
N TRP A 169 -10.66 -15.70 17.73
CA TRP A 169 -10.54 -17.10 17.36
C TRP A 169 -11.91 -17.78 17.46
N ALA A 170 -12.14 -18.84 16.69
CA ALA A 170 -13.33 -19.66 16.88
C ALA A 170 -13.13 -21.14 16.58
N VAL A 171 -13.90 -21.98 17.27
CA VAL A 171 -13.84 -23.44 17.13
C VAL A 171 -15.24 -24.06 17.11
N ALA A 172 -15.42 -25.11 16.32
CA ALA A 172 -16.63 -25.95 16.40
C ALA A 172 -16.51 -26.89 17.60
N CYS A 173 -17.54 -26.93 18.45
CA CYS A 173 -17.54 -27.79 19.64
C CYS A 173 -18.52 -28.96 19.51
N GLU A 174 -19.63 -28.79 18.79
CA GLU A 174 -20.68 -29.79 18.66
C GLU A 174 -21.08 -29.96 17.20
N ARG A 175 -21.34 -31.22 16.82
CA ARG A 175 -21.69 -31.61 15.45
C ARG A 175 -22.90 -32.53 15.45
N ASP A 176 -23.72 -32.41 14.41
CA ASP A 176 -24.83 -33.33 14.21
C ASP A 176 -24.34 -34.71 13.72
N GLN A 177 -25.28 -35.65 13.61
CA GLN A 177 -25.04 -37.02 13.13
C GLN A 177 -24.46 -37.12 11.71
N TRP A 178 -24.46 -36.03 10.94
CA TRP A 178 -23.86 -35.94 9.61
C TRP A 178 -22.54 -35.16 9.61
N GLY A 179 -22.05 -34.75 10.78
CA GLY A 179 -20.79 -34.06 11.00
C GLY A 179 -20.85 -32.54 10.82
N ARG A 180 -22.03 -31.97 10.53
CA ARG A 180 -22.22 -30.53 10.39
C ARG A 180 -22.13 -29.87 11.76
N ALA A 181 -21.41 -28.76 11.86
CA ALA A 181 -21.35 -28.01 13.12
C ALA A 181 -22.73 -27.46 13.48
N ILE A 182 -23.12 -27.67 14.74
CA ILE A 182 -24.37 -27.17 15.33
C ILE A 182 -24.13 -26.27 16.53
N ALA A 183 -22.95 -26.33 17.14
CA ALA A 183 -22.48 -25.26 18.03
C ALA A 183 -20.99 -24.99 17.87
N GLY A 184 -20.61 -23.75 18.14
CA GLY A 184 -19.23 -23.30 18.20
C GLY A 184 -19.02 -22.24 19.27
N HIS A 185 -17.76 -22.01 19.57
CA HIS A 185 -17.30 -21.01 20.54
C HIS A 185 -16.46 -19.98 19.80
N VAL A 186 -16.85 -18.71 19.92
CA VAL A 186 -16.14 -17.56 19.34
C VAL A 186 -15.63 -16.69 20.47
N ASN A 187 -14.36 -16.33 20.41
CA ASN A 187 -13.75 -15.38 21.33
C ASN A 187 -13.26 -14.15 20.55
N VAL A 188 -13.56 -12.96 21.08
CA VAL A 188 -13.07 -11.69 20.52
C VAL A 188 -12.30 -10.93 21.58
N ALA A 189 -11.05 -10.61 21.30
CA ALA A 189 -10.17 -9.95 22.24
C ALA A 189 -10.67 -8.51 22.55
N PRO A 190 -10.93 -8.16 23.82
CA PRO A 190 -11.50 -6.86 24.18
C PRO A 190 -10.68 -5.65 23.72
N ARG A 191 -9.35 -5.79 23.66
CA ARG A 191 -8.43 -4.71 23.24
C ARG A 191 -8.58 -4.29 21.78
N HIS A 192 -9.14 -5.17 20.95
CA HIS A 192 -9.33 -4.93 19.52
C HIS A 192 -10.75 -4.45 19.18
N LEU A 193 -11.63 -4.31 20.17
CA LEU A 193 -12.97 -3.73 20.02
C LEU A 193 -12.91 -2.18 20.03
N THR A 194 -12.17 -1.60 19.10
CA THR A 194 -12.05 -0.13 18.92
C THR A 194 -12.84 0.36 17.70
N ALA A 195 -12.95 1.68 17.52
CA ALA A 195 -13.66 2.25 16.36
C ALA A 195 -12.85 2.12 15.06
N GLU A 196 -11.53 2.16 15.16
CA GLU A 196 -10.57 2.12 14.07
C GLU A 196 -10.42 0.71 13.49
N ALA A 197 -10.70 -0.32 14.30
CA ALA A 197 -10.56 -1.73 13.93
C ALA A 197 -11.83 -2.36 13.32
N GLU A 198 -12.95 -1.63 13.15
CA GLU A 198 -14.25 -2.21 12.77
C GLU A 198 -14.20 -3.02 11.44
N THR A 199 -13.48 -2.53 10.43
CA THR A 199 -13.36 -3.22 9.12
C THR A 199 -12.53 -4.49 9.21
N LEU A 200 -11.35 -4.41 9.84
CA LEU A 200 -10.46 -5.55 10.06
C LEU A 200 -11.11 -6.61 10.95
N LEU A 201 -11.85 -6.19 11.97
CA LEU A 201 -12.58 -7.08 12.87
C LEU A 201 -13.69 -7.85 12.13
N SER A 202 -14.46 -7.19 11.26
CA SER A 202 -15.51 -7.83 10.47
C SER A 202 -14.94 -8.97 9.59
N ALA A 203 -13.88 -8.68 8.83
CA ALA A 203 -13.22 -9.69 7.99
C ALA A 203 -12.67 -10.86 8.82
N THR A 204 -12.09 -10.56 9.99
CA THR A 204 -11.59 -11.57 10.92
C THR A 204 -12.72 -12.45 11.46
N LEU A 205 -13.85 -11.87 11.88
CA LEU A 205 -14.99 -12.65 12.39
C LEU A 205 -15.59 -13.58 11.34
N ILE A 206 -15.65 -13.14 10.08
CA ILE A 206 -16.07 -14.02 8.98
C ILE A 206 -15.09 -15.19 8.83
N HIS A 207 -13.78 -14.93 8.88
CA HIS A 207 -12.73 -15.97 8.84
C HIS A 207 -12.90 -16.98 9.99
N GLU A 208 -13.04 -16.50 11.23
CA GLU A 208 -13.15 -17.37 12.41
C GLU A 208 -14.45 -18.20 12.38
N VAL A 209 -15.59 -17.59 12.04
CA VAL A 209 -16.85 -18.33 11.96
C VAL A 209 -16.84 -19.36 10.80
N MET A 210 -16.07 -19.13 9.74
CA MET A 210 -15.85 -20.17 8.70
C MET A 210 -15.19 -21.43 9.28
N HIS A 211 -14.24 -21.29 10.20
CA HIS A 211 -13.66 -22.45 10.90
C HIS A 211 -14.73 -23.25 11.66
N VAL A 212 -15.63 -22.56 12.35
CA VAL A 212 -16.78 -23.20 13.03
C VAL A 212 -17.65 -23.97 12.05
N LEU A 213 -17.94 -23.40 10.88
CA LEU A 213 -18.76 -24.04 9.85
C LEU A 213 -18.09 -25.26 9.19
N GLY A 214 -16.82 -25.52 9.48
CA GLY A 214 -16.09 -26.70 9.02
C GLY A 214 -15.03 -26.43 7.96
N PHE A 215 -14.62 -25.16 7.77
CA PHE A 215 -13.38 -24.83 7.04
C PHE A 215 -12.17 -25.09 7.92
N ASP A 216 -12.01 -26.36 8.31
CA ASP A 216 -10.96 -26.82 9.21
C ASP A 216 -10.36 -28.12 8.64
N PRO A 217 -9.02 -28.27 8.62
CA PRO A 217 -8.37 -29.46 8.07
C PRO A 217 -8.85 -30.79 8.67
N HIS A 218 -9.23 -30.81 9.96
CA HIS A 218 -9.77 -32.01 10.60
C HIS A 218 -11.21 -32.29 10.16
N ALA A 219 -12.00 -31.25 9.89
CA ALA A 219 -13.35 -31.38 9.35
C ALA A 219 -13.37 -31.89 7.89
N PHE A 220 -12.28 -31.70 7.13
CA PHE A 220 -12.21 -32.10 5.72
C PHE A 220 -12.35 -33.62 5.51
N ALA A 221 -11.87 -34.43 6.45
CA ALA A 221 -12.02 -35.88 6.43
C ALA A 221 -13.47 -36.36 6.63
N HIS A 222 -14.35 -35.50 7.16
CA HIS A 222 -15.76 -35.81 7.39
C HIS A 222 -16.66 -35.45 6.21
N PHE A 223 -16.09 -34.88 5.13
CA PHE A 223 -16.85 -34.45 3.96
C PHE A 223 -17.66 -35.57 3.28
N ARG A 224 -18.87 -35.18 2.86
CA ARG A 224 -19.88 -36.05 2.25
C ARG A 224 -20.33 -35.48 0.91
N ASP A 225 -20.62 -36.37 -0.06
CA ASP A 225 -21.29 -35.99 -1.30
C ASP A 225 -22.78 -35.67 -1.07
N ASP A 226 -23.50 -35.21 -2.10
CA ASP A 226 -24.95 -34.92 -2.05
C ASP A 226 -25.81 -36.14 -1.66
N ARG A 227 -25.22 -37.35 -1.68
CA ARG A 227 -25.86 -38.61 -1.27
C ARG A 227 -25.43 -39.06 0.14
N LYS A 228 -24.81 -38.17 0.92
CA LYS A 228 -24.36 -38.40 2.31
C LYS A 228 -23.31 -39.53 2.45
N ARG A 229 -22.53 -39.85 1.39
CA ARG A 229 -21.45 -40.86 1.42
C ARG A 229 -20.08 -40.22 1.73
N ARG A 230 -19.25 -40.91 2.51
CA ARG A 230 -17.87 -40.47 2.88
C ARG A 230 -16.99 -40.44 1.64
N ARG A 231 -16.38 -39.29 1.31
CA ARG A 231 -15.36 -39.25 0.25
C ARG A 231 -14.09 -39.93 0.77
N VAL A 232 -13.69 -41.05 0.16
CA VAL A 232 -12.50 -41.85 0.53
C VAL A 232 -11.22 -41.33 -0.14
N GLN A 233 -11.37 -40.52 -1.20
CA GLN A 233 -10.28 -39.87 -1.92
C GLN A 233 -10.73 -38.46 -2.32
N VAL A 234 -9.92 -37.45 -2.03
CA VAL A 234 -9.99 -36.14 -2.70
C VAL A 234 -9.22 -36.30 -4.02
N THR A 235 -9.70 -37.17 -4.91
CA THR A 235 -9.06 -37.39 -6.21
C THR A 235 -9.32 -36.20 -7.11
N GLU A 236 -8.26 -35.48 -7.38
CA GLU A 236 -7.88 -34.90 -8.67
C GLU A 236 -8.79 -35.34 -9.83
N GLN A 237 -9.84 -34.53 -10.10
CA GLN A 237 -10.46 -34.42 -11.41
C GLN A 237 -11.42 -33.23 -11.39
N VAL A 238 -10.97 -32.15 -12.05
CA VAL A 238 -11.72 -30.94 -12.40
C VAL A 238 -12.05 -30.06 -11.20
N MET A 239 -11.51 -28.83 -11.19
CA MET A 239 -12.17 -27.68 -10.55
C MET A 239 -13.50 -27.45 -11.28
N ASP A 240 -14.45 -28.34 -11.03
CA ASP A 240 -15.78 -28.30 -11.59
C ASP A 240 -16.45 -27.04 -11.02
N GLU A 241 -17.31 -26.38 -11.80
CA GLU A 241 -18.22 -25.32 -11.32
C GLU A 241 -19.09 -25.80 -10.11
N LYS A 242 -18.95 -27.07 -9.73
CA LYS A 242 -19.47 -27.77 -8.56
C LYS A 242 -18.56 -27.83 -7.33
N LEU A 243 -17.47 -27.05 -7.26
CA LEU A 243 -17.12 -26.45 -5.95
C LEU A 243 -18.29 -25.62 -5.41
N GLY A 244 -19.23 -25.25 -6.30
CA GLY A 244 -20.65 -24.93 -6.09
C GLY A 244 -21.37 -25.55 -4.90
N GLY A 245 -21.07 -26.79 -4.55
CA GLY A 245 -21.56 -27.47 -3.34
C GLY A 245 -20.50 -27.47 -2.25
N TRP A 246 -20.25 -26.34 -1.60
CA TRP A 246 -19.31 -26.27 -0.48
C TRP A 246 -19.85 -27.04 0.71
N ILE A 247 -19.35 -28.27 0.86
CA ILE A 247 -19.72 -29.28 1.86
C ILE A 247 -21.17 -29.72 1.65
N GLY A 248 -21.51 -31.01 1.65
CA GLY A 248 -22.92 -31.44 1.52
C GLY A 248 -23.90 -30.72 2.47
N TRP A 249 -23.38 -30.06 3.51
CA TRP A 249 -24.08 -29.22 4.48
C TRP A 249 -24.62 -27.89 3.94
N TYR A 250 -23.87 -27.10 3.15
CA TYR A 250 -24.25 -25.72 2.78
C TYR A 250 -24.38 -25.52 1.26
N GLN A 251 -25.03 -24.43 0.85
CA GLN A 251 -25.13 -23.97 -0.53
C GLN A 251 -24.78 -22.49 -0.55
N ALA A 252 -23.73 -22.13 -1.29
CA ALA A 252 -23.22 -20.77 -1.34
C ALA A 252 -23.99 -19.91 -2.35
N ASN A 253 -24.20 -18.64 -2.00
CA ASN A 253 -24.73 -17.62 -2.89
C ASN A 253 -23.58 -16.92 -3.65
N TYR A 254 -23.27 -17.44 -4.84
CA TYR A 254 -22.17 -16.93 -5.66
C TYR A 254 -22.35 -15.50 -6.18
N SER A 255 -23.56 -14.92 -6.09
CA SER A 255 -23.73 -13.49 -6.43
C SER A 255 -23.05 -12.55 -5.43
N MET A 256 -22.77 -13.04 -4.21
CA MET A 256 -22.06 -12.32 -3.15
C MET A 256 -20.55 -12.59 -3.14
N ALA A 257 -20.04 -13.41 -4.07
CA ALA A 257 -18.64 -13.74 -4.08
C ALA A 257 -17.80 -12.51 -4.48
N ASP A 258 -16.94 -12.06 -3.57
CA ASP A 258 -15.94 -11.04 -3.87
C ASP A 258 -14.97 -11.53 -4.95
N ARG A 259 -14.44 -10.57 -5.71
CA ARG A 259 -13.53 -10.86 -6.82
C ARG A 259 -12.10 -11.03 -6.29
N LEU A 260 -11.60 -12.26 -6.29
CA LEU A 260 -10.19 -12.53 -6.03
C LEU A 260 -9.34 -12.15 -7.25
N ASP A 261 -8.61 -11.05 -7.15
CA ASP A 261 -7.75 -10.56 -8.24
C ASP A 261 -6.38 -11.27 -8.29
N TRP A 262 -5.92 -11.83 -7.17
CA TRP A 262 -4.67 -12.58 -7.10
C TRP A 262 -4.74 -13.86 -7.95
N GLY A 263 -3.82 -14.01 -8.91
CA GLY A 263 -3.77 -15.17 -9.81
C GLY A 263 -4.84 -15.18 -10.91
N ARG A 264 -5.66 -14.13 -11.00
CA ARG A 264 -6.75 -14.06 -11.97
C ARG A 264 -6.22 -14.04 -13.41
N ASN A 265 -6.78 -14.92 -14.24
CA ASN A 265 -6.42 -15.08 -15.66
C ASN A 265 -4.92 -15.38 -15.91
N GLN A 266 -4.16 -15.85 -14.90
CA GLN A 266 -2.76 -16.20 -15.06
C GLN A 266 -2.54 -17.59 -15.71
N GLY A 267 -3.62 -18.35 -15.89
CA GLY A 267 -3.58 -19.69 -16.49
C GLY A 267 -3.17 -20.78 -15.49
N THR A 268 -3.07 -22.01 -15.98
CA THR A 268 -2.75 -23.19 -15.15
C THR A 268 -1.34 -23.14 -14.58
N ASP A 269 -0.40 -22.52 -15.30
CA ASP A 269 1.01 -22.44 -14.91
C ASP A 269 1.19 -21.71 -13.58
N PHE A 270 0.29 -20.78 -13.24
CA PHE A 270 0.32 -20.06 -11.96
C PHE A 270 0.17 -21.00 -10.75
N VAL A 271 -0.61 -22.07 -10.88
CA VAL A 271 -0.85 -23.02 -9.78
C VAL A 271 -0.02 -24.30 -9.89
N THR A 272 0.49 -24.64 -11.08
CA THR A 272 1.27 -25.88 -11.29
C THR A 272 2.78 -25.66 -11.30
N SER A 273 3.24 -24.44 -11.64
CA SER A 273 4.67 -24.14 -11.77
C SER A 273 5.21 -23.43 -10.53
N PRO A 274 6.49 -23.64 -10.19
CA PRO A 274 7.18 -22.85 -9.17
C PRO A 274 7.02 -21.34 -9.40
N CYS A 275 6.83 -20.57 -8.33
CA CYS A 275 6.49 -19.15 -8.42
C CYS A 275 7.60 -18.25 -8.99
N ASN A 276 8.84 -18.70 -9.01
CA ASN A 276 9.92 -18.03 -9.74
C ASN A 276 9.74 -18.04 -11.27
N LEU A 277 8.75 -18.79 -11.79
CA LEU A 277 8.35 -18.79 -13.20
C LEU A 277 7.10 -17.94 -13.46
N TRP A 278 6.50 -17.35 -12.42
CA TRP A 278 5.35 -16.46 -12.59
C TRP A 278 5.74 -15.20 -13.38
N LYS A 279 4.74 -14.61 -14.04
CA LYS A 279 4.92 -13.49 -14.98
C LYS A 279 4.42 -12.19 -14.36
N GLY A 280 5.04 -11.09 -14.80
CA GLY A 280 4.60 -9.73 -14.44
C GLY A 280 4.75 -9.42 -12.96
N ALA A 281 3.78 -8.68 -12.42
CA ALA A 281 3.78 -8.16 -11.05
C ALA A 281 3.58 -9.22 -9.94
N TYR A 282 3.39 -10.49 -10.32
CA TYR A 282 3.24 -11.60 -9.38
C TYR A 282 4.57 -12.16 -8.87
N HIS A 283 5.69 -11.80 -9.48
CA HIS A 283 7.01 -12.28 -9.09
C HIS A 283 8.06 -11.17 -9.13
N CYS A 284 8.98 -11.22 -8.16
CA CYS A 284 10.16 -10.37 -8.11
C CYS A 284 11.37 -11.19 -7.63
N ASN A 285 12.58 -10.86 -8.10
CA ASN A 285 13.79 -11.65 -7.82
C ASN A 285 14.99 -10.83 -7.31
N THR A 286 14.82 -9.52 -7.12
CA THR A 286 15.87 -8.62 -6.64
C THR A 286 15.29 -7.58 -5.70
N THR A 287 16.05 -7.21 -4.67
CA THR A 287 15.72 -6.10 -3.76
C THR A 287 16.17 -4.74 -4.31
N GLN A 288 16.93 -4.73 -5.41
CA GLN A 288 17.51 -3.51 -5.98
C GLN A 288 16.54 -2.71 -6.85
N LEU A 289 15.42 -3.31 -7.25
CA LEU A 289 14.42 -2.69 -8.12
C LEU A 289 13.09 -2.64 -7.40
N SER A 290 12.45 -1.47 -7.45
CA SER A 290 11.02 -1.35 -7.16
C SER A 290 10.20 -1.92 -8.32
N GLY A 291 8.91 -2.14 -8.08
CA GLY A 291 7.98 -2.65 -9.07
C GLY A 291 6.56 -2.23 -8.76
N CYS A 292 5.61 -2.84 -9.45
CA CYS A 292 4.19 -2.62 -9.20
C CYS A 292 3.60 -3.80 -8.45
N THR A 293 2.68 -3.53 -7.53
CA THR A 293 1.87 -4.58 -6.91
C THR A 293 1.05 -5.33 -7.96
N TYR A 294 0.62 -6.56 -7.64
CA TYR A 294 -0.14 -7.41 -8.58
C TYR A 294 -1.42 -6.74 -9.12
N ASN A 295 -2.09 -5.95 -8.28
CA ASN A 295 -3.28 -5.17 -8.64
C ASN A 295 -2.95 -3.79 -9.25
N ARG A 296 -1.66 -3.45 -9.33
CA ARG A 296 -1.12 -2.20 -9.88
C ARG A 296 -1.63 -0.94 -9.17
N GLU A 297 -2.11 -1.06 -7.94
CA GLU A 297 -2.63 0.09 -7.20
C GLU A 297 -1.52 0.88 -6.49
N ALA A 298 -0.35 0.27 -6.31
CA ALA A 298 0.78 0.90 -5.69
C ALA A 298 2.10 0.50 -6.36
N GLU A 299 3.06 1.38 -6.22
CA GLU A 299 4.48 1.05 -6.29
C GLU A 299 4.85 0.19 -5.09
N GLY A 300 5.78 -0.73 -5.29
CA GLY A 300 6.13 -1.71 -4.28
C GLY A 300 7.59 -2.16 -4.35
N TYR A 301 7.99 -2.87 -3.30
CA TYR A 301 9.31 -3.47 -3.15
C TYR A 301 9.23 -4.98 -3.12
N CYS A 302 10.38 -5.62 -3.33
CA CYS A 302 10.51 -7.07 -3.28
C CYS A 302 11.14 -7.51 -1.95
N PRO A 303 10.35 -8.03 -0.98
CA PRO A 303 10.89 -8.53 0.28
C PRO A 303 11.57 -9.88 0.09
N ILE A 304 12.91 -9.88 0.01
CA ILE A 304 13.74 -11.09 -0.01
C ILE A 304 14.45 -11.23 1.32
N VAL A 305 14.23 -12.37 1.98
CA VAL A 305 14.77 -12.66 3.32
C VAL A 305 15.82 -13.76 3.22
N SER A 306 16.86 -13.66 4.05
CA SER A 306 17.83 -14.74 4.27
C SER A 306 17.52 -15.42 5.61
N TYR A 307 17.20 -16.71 5.55
CA TYR A 307 16.87 -17.53 6.71
C TYR A 307 18.15 -18.07 7.37
N SER A 308 18.06 -18.37 8.66
CA SER A 308 19.17 -18.93 9.45
C SER A 308 19.54 -20.37 9.06
N GLY A 309 18.63 -21.08 8.37
CA GLY A 309 18.86 -22.40 7.80
C GLY A 309 18.30 -22.49 6.38
N ASP A 310 18.63 -23.59 5.70
CA ASP A 310 18.12 -23.85 4.36
C ASP A 310 16.60 -24.00 4.34
N LEU A 311 15.97 -23.44 3.31
CA LEU A 311 14.56 -23.67 3.02
C LEU A 311 14.33 -25.12 2.55
N PRO A 312 13.11 -25.66 2.68
CA PRO A 312 12.76 -26.95 2.08
C PRO A 312 13.02 -26.97 0.57
N LEU A 313 13.40 -28.13 0.01
CA LEU A 313 13.75 -28.25 -1.43
C LEU A 313 12.67 -27.69 -2.37
N TRP A 314 11.39 -27.83 -2.02
CA TRP A 314 10.26 -27.32 -2.80
C TRP A 314 10.09 -25.80 -2.74
N ALA A 315 10.70 -25.12 -1.75
CA ALA A 315 10.64 -23.68 -1.52
C ALA A 315 11.94 -22.94 -1.92
N ARG A 316 12.88 -23.63 -2.57
CA ARG A 316 14.17 -23.05 -2.97
C ARG A 316 14.06 -22.44 -4.37
N TYR A 317 13.74 -21.15 -4.42
CA TYR A 317 13.58 -20.39 -5.66
C TYR A 317 14.84 -19.62 -6.10
N PHE A 318 15.79 -19.47 -5.17
CA PHE A 318 17.03 -18.72 -5.37
C PHE A 318 18.26 -19.65 -5.46
N PRO A 319 19.37 -19.20 -6.07
CA PRO A 319 20.62 -19.96 -6.06
C PRO A 319 21.12 -20.27 -4.65
N GLN A 320 20.87 -19.38 -3.68
CA GLN A 320 21.16 -19.62 -2.28
C GLN A 320 20.01 -20.39 -1.61
N PRO A 321 20.28 -21.55 -0.98
CA PRO A 321 19.24 -22.43 -0.44
C PRO A 321 18.50 -21.85 0.78
N ASN A 322 19.03 -20.79 1.40
CA ASN A 322 18.44 -20.12 2.54
C ASN A 322 17.76 -18.78 2.19
N LYS A 323 17.54 -18.47 0.89
CA LYS A 323 16.86 -17.24 0.46
C LYS A 323 15.47 -17.52 -0.11
N GLY A 324 14.51 -16.68 0.26
CA GLY A 324 13.13 -16.73 -0.22
C GLY A 324 12.34 -15.47 0.15
N GLY A 325 11.05 -15.48 -0.14
CA GLY A 325 10.11 -14.44 0.25
C GLY A 325 9.75 -14.53 1.73
N GLN A 326 9.35 -13.39 2.32
CA GLN A 326 9.14 -13.25 3.77
C GLN A 326 8.03 -14.13 4.36
N SER A 327 7.07 -14.59 3.54
CA SER A 327 5.85 -15.28 4.00
C SER A 327 5.88 -16.76 3.68
N SER A 328 5.80 -17.60 4.71
CA SER A 328 5.63 -19.05 4.56
C SER A 328 4.25 -19.44 4.04
N LEU A 329 3.22 -18.59 4.24
CA LEU A 329 1.86 -18.80 3.71
C LEU A 329 1.80 -18.61 2.19
N ALA A 330 2.75 -17.84 1.64
CA ALA A 330 2.94 -17.68 0.22
C ALA A 330 4.01 -18.65 -0.32
N ASP A 331 4.22 -19.80 0.33
CA ASP A 331 5.23 -20.79 -0.02
C ASP A 331 6.67 -20.25 -0.13
N TYR A 332 6.99 -19.13 0.56
CA TYR A 332 8.26 -18.39 0.40
C TYR A 332 8.45 -17.79 -1.00
N CYS A 333 7.38 -17.58 -1.75
CA CYS A 333 7.40 -16.88 -3.03
C CYS A 333 7.67 -15.38 -2.82
N THR A 334 8.43 -14.81 -3.75
CA THR A 334 8.76 -13.39 -3.76
C THR A 334 7.85 -12.66 -4.75
N TYR A 335 7.11 -11.69 -4.25
CA TYR A 335 6.17 -10.85 -5.00
C TYR A 335 6.25 -9.40 -4.50
N PHE A 336 5.76 -8.45 -5.29
CA PHE A 336 5.80 -7.04 -4.91
C PHE A 336 4.80 -6.72 -3.79
N VAL A 337 5.30 -6.11 -2.73
CA VAL A 337 4.51 -5.57 -1.61
C VAL A 337 4.48 -4.06 -1.74
N ALA A 338 3.31 -3.46 -1.56
CA ALA A 338 3.14 -2.01 -1.65
C ALA A 338 4.06 -1.27 -0.67
N TYR A 339 4.64 -0.16 -1.10
CA TYR A 339 5.16 0.83 -0.15
C TYR A 339 4.00 1.49 0.59
N SER A 340 4.24 1.94 1.82
CA SER A 340 3.24 2.65 2.63
C SER A 340 2.78 3.97 2.01
N ASP A 341 3.64 4.62 1.24
CA ASP A 341 3.44 5.89 0.54
C ASP A 341 3.31 5.73 -0.99
N GLY A 342 3.46 4.51 -1.51
CA GLY A 342 3.52 4.21 -2.94
C GLY A 342 2.16 4.12 -3.64
N SER A 343 1.06 4.51 -3.00
CA SER A 343 -0.27 4.43 -3.60
C SER A 343 -0.37 5.32 -4.84
N CYS A 344 -0.80 4.72 -5.95
CA CYS A 344 -1.11 5.45 -7.18
C CYS A 344 -2.56 5.93 -7.22
N THR A 345 -3.45 5.32 -6.44
CA THR A 345 -4.89 5.59 -6.50
C THR A 345 -5.32 6.76 -5.61
N ASP A 346 -4.48 7.15 -4.65
CA ASP A 346 -4.74 8.27 -3.74
C ASP A 346 -4.04 9.56 -4.22
N THR A 347 -4.79 10.66 -4.31
CA THR A 347 -4.26 12.00 -4.64
C THR A 347 -3.50 12.63 -3.47
N ASN A 348 -3.65 12.07 -2.27
CA ASN A 348 -3.10 12.58 -1.03
C ASN A 348 -1.98 11.68 -0.47
N SER A 349 -1.44 10.76 -1.29
CA SER A 349 -0.26 9.96 -0.95
C SER A 349 0.90 10.87 -0.48
N ALA A 350 1.71 10.37 0.46
CA ALA A 350 2.88 11.11 0.96
C ALA A 350 3.91 11.42 -0.15
N LEU A 351 3.91 10.63 -1.23
CA LEU A 351 4.78 10.83 -2.40
C LEU A 351 4.06 11.63 -3.50
N ALA A 352 4.54 12.85 -3.79
CA ALA A 352 4.02 13.69 -4.87
C ALA A 352 4.35 13.10 -6.27
N PRO A 353 3.47 13.25 -7.28
CA PRO A 353 3.74 12.74 -8.63
C PRO A 353 4.95 13.42 -9.25
N ASP A 354 5.89 12.62 -9.76
CA ASP A 354 7.07 13.15 -10.44
C ASP A 354 6.70 13.65 -11.85
N ARG A 355 6.63 14.98 -11.98
CA ARG A 355 6.35 15.67 -13.25
C ARG A 355 7.44 15.49 -14.31
N MET A 356 8.67 15.17 -13.91
CA MET A 356 9.75 14.84 -14.83
C MET A 356 9.54 13.47 -15.47
N LEU A 357 8.84 12.55 -14.79
CA LEU A 357 8.51 11.21 -15.29
C LEU A 357 7.09 11.14 -15.88
N GLY A 358 6.36 12.26 -15.82
CA GLY A 358 5.01 12.41 -16.35
C GLY A 358 3.95 11.70 -15.52
N GLU A 359 4.21 11.49 -14.23
CA GLU A 359 3.32 10.79 -13.31
C GLU A 359 2.08 11.61 -12.94
N VAL A 360 1.01 10.88 -12.64
CA VAL A 360 -0.23 11.39 -12.07
C VAL A 360 -0.76 10.37 -11.07
N ARG A 361 -1.21 10.85 -9.90
CA ARG A 361 -1.87 10.03 -8.88
C ARG A 361 -3.37 10.39 -8.79
N GLY A 362 -4.18 9.41 -8.41
CA GLY A 362 -5.62 9.53 -8.25
C GLY A 362 -6.36 8.26 -8.68
N SER A 363 -7.67 8.18 -8.46
CA SER A 363 -8.44 6.92 -8.54
C SER A 363 -8.34 6.17 -9.88
N SER A 364 -8.13 6.89 -10.98
CA SER A 364 -7.90 6.34 -12.32
C SER A 364 -6.43 6.03 -12.64
N SER A 365 -5.51 6.15 -11.68
CA SER A 365 -4.09 5.92 -11.89
C SER A 365 -3.68 4.54 -11.39
N ARG A 366 -2.71 3.93 -12.08
CA ARG A 366 -2.17 2.61 -11.76
C ARG A 366 -0.66 2.62 -11.96
N CYS A 367 0.03 1.79 -11.19
CA CYS A 367 1.46 1.59 -11.31
C CYS A 367 1.78 0.85 -12.62
N MET A 368 2.72 1.40 -13.38
CA MET A 368 3.24 0.80 -14.60
C MET A 368 4.76 0.89 -14.61
N ALA A 369 5.42 -0.11 -15.19
CA ALA A 369 6.85 -0.02 -15.41
C ALA A 369 7.13 1.07 -16.45
N SER A 370 8.11 1.93 -16.17
CA SER A 370 8.38 3.12 -16.96
C SER A 370 9.86 3.47 -16.93
N SER A 371 10.38 3.83 -18.09
CA SER A 371 11.68 4.48 -18.26
C SER A 371 11.53 5.93 -18.73
N LEU A 372 10.31 6.49 -18.65
CA LEU A 372 10.02 7.82 -19.15
C LEU A 372 10.79 8.88 -18.37
N VAL A 373 11.35 9.83 -19.10
CA VAL A 373 12.02 11.03 -18.58
C VAL A 373 11.75 12.18 -19.53
N ARG A 374 11.32 13.33 -19.02
CA ARG A 374 11.04 14.50 -19.85
C ARG A 374 12.30 14.91 -20.64
N SER A 375 12.12 15.17 -21.94
CA SER A 375 13.22 15.52 -22.83
C SER A 375 13.97 16.76 -22.30
N GLY A 376 15.29 16.66 -22.19
CA GLY A 376 16.16 17.69 -21.57
C GLY A 376 16.58 17.37 -20.13
N PHE A 377 16.08 16.29 -19.55
CA PHE A 377 16.47 15.75 -18.24
C PHE A 377 17.06 14.33 -18.41
N VAL A 378 17.95 13.94 -17.52
CA VAL A 378 18.59 12.62 -17.49
C VAL A 378 18.18 11.92 -16.20
N ARG A 379 17.63 10.71 -16.32
CA ARG A 379 17.41 9.82 -15.18
C ARG A 379 18.71 9.08 -14.92
N GLY A 380 19.22 9.14 -13.70
CA GLY A 380 20.52 8.55 -13.39
C GLY A 380 20.53 7.01 -13.51
N SER A 381 19.38 6.33 -13.47
CA SER A 381 19.30 4.88 -13.69
C SER A 381 18.68 4.59 -15.05
N VAL A 382 19.41 3.86 -15.89
CA VAL A 382 18.95 3.38 -17.21
C VAL A 382 18.13 2.08 -17.07
N THR A 383 17.97 1.52 -15.86
CA THR A 383 17.11 0.34 -15.65
C THR A 383 15.69 0.78 -15.37
N GLN A 384 14.72 0.18 -16.09
CA GLN A 384 13.27 0.33 -15.91
C GLN A 384 12.90 0.65 -14.45
N GLY A 385 12.30 1.82 -14.22
CA GLY A 385 11.61 2.14 -12.98
C GLY A 385 10.13 1.83 -13.10
N ASN A 386 9.34 2.41 -12.21
CA ASN A 386 7.89 2.39 -12.23
C ASN A 386 7.39 3.80 -11.92
N GLY A 387 6.12 4.01 -12.19
CA GLY A 387 5.44 5.25 -11.84
C GLY A 387 3.94 5.10 -11.93
N CYS A 388 3.25 6.11 -11.40
CA CYS A 388 1.80 6.16 -11.40
C CYS A 388 1.28 6.90 -12.63
N TYR A 389 0.45 6.21 -13.43
CA TYR A 389 -0.08 6.76 -14.68
C TYR A 389 -1.58 6.54 -14.78
N GLN A 390 -2.29 7.53 -15.30
CA GLN A 390 -3.73 7.45 -15.52
C GLN A 390 -4.06 6.43 -16.60
N HIS A 391 -5.17 5.72 -16.42
CA HIS A 391 -5.71 4.80 -17.41
C HIS A 391 -7.21 5.00 -17.61
N ARG A 392 -7.70 4.53 -18.76
CA ARG A 392 -9.13 4.41 -19.07
C ARG A 392 -9.37 3.26 -20.04
N CYS A 393 -10.56 2.66 -19.96
CA CYS A 393 -10.98 1.61 -20.87
C CYS A 393 -12.02 2.18 -21.84
N VAL A 394 -11.66 2.34 -23.12
CA VAL A 394 -12.52 2.94 -24.16
C VAL A 394 -12.59 1.98 -25.34
N ASN A 395 -13.82 1.67 -25.81
CA ASN A 395 -14.05 0.83 -26.99
C ASN A 395 -13.22 -0.48 -27.00
N MET A 396 -13.27 -1.23 -25.89
CA MET A 396 -12.49 -2.47 -25.70
C MET A 396 -10.96 -2.31 -25.83
N SER A 397 -10.45 -1.09 -25.69
CA SER A 397 -9.03 -0.77 -25.69
C SER A 397 -8.63 -0.12 -24.37
N LEU A 398 -7.42 -0.44 -23.90
CA LEU A 398 -6.81 0.22 -22.76
C LEU A 398 -6.07 1.46 -23.27
N GLU A 399 -6.33 2.62 -22.68
CA GLU A 399 -5.60 3.85 -22.94
C GLU A 399 -4.94 4.34 -21.66
N VAL A 400 -3.71 4.87 -21.78
CA VAL A 400 -2.93 5.41 -20.67
C VAL A 400 -2.48 6.83 -20.98
N ALA A 401 -2.35 7.65 -19.94
CA ALA A 401 -1.95 9.04 -20.07
C ALA A 401 -0.65 9.37 -19.34
N VAL A 402 0.18 10.16 -20.02
CA VAL A 402 1.41 10.76 -19.52
C VAL A 402 1.33 12.25 -19.78
N ASP A 403 1.45 13.07 -18.74
CA ASP A 403 1.38 14.54 -18.84
C ASP A 403 0.13 15.04 -19.60
N GLY A 404 -1.02 14.39 -19.38
CA GLY A 404 -2.29 14.71 -20.03
C GLY A 404 -2.46 14.20 -21.47
N MET A 405 -1.45 13.58 -22.08
CA MET A 405 -1.55 12.97 -23.41
C MET A 405 -1.97 11.50 -23.31
N TRP A 406 -3.06 11.14 -23.98
CA TRP A 406 -3.57 9.76 -24.03
C TRP A 406 -2.99 8.97 -25.21
N LYS A 407 -2.60 7.72 -24.95
CA LYS A 407 -2.22 6.74 -25.98
C LYS A 407 -2.89 5.39 -25.75
N VAL A 408 -3.20 4.70 -26.83
CA VAL A 408 -3.75 3.34 -26.81
C VAL A 408 -2.63 2.34 -26.56
N CYS A 409 -2.83 1.44 -25.59
CA CYS A 409 -1.95 0.33 -25.29
C CYS A 409 -2.21 -0.87 -26.23
N PRO A 410 -1.17 -1.64 -26.59
CA PRO A 410 -1.35 -2.93 -27.24
C PRO A 410 -2.21 -3.88 -26.38
N GLU A 411 -3.06 -4.72 -26.99
CA GLU A 411 -3.95 -5.63 -26.24
C GLU A 411 -3.18 -6.62 -25.34
N ALA A 412 -2.03 -7.10 -25.81
CA ALA A 412 -1.14 -7.99 -25.05
C ALA A 412 -0.24 -7.25 -24.03
N GLY A 413 -0.32 -5.92 -23.97
CA GLY A 413 0.65 -5.09 -23.25
C GLY A 413 1.93 -4.88 -24.05
N GLY A 414 2.80 -3.99 -23.57
CA GLY A 414 4.08 -3.69 -24.22
C GLY A 414 4.45 -2.20 -24.22
N PRO A 415 5.60 -1.86 -24.81
CA PRO A 415 6.14 -0.51 -24.75
C PRO A 415 5.34 0.50 -25.59
N VAL A 416 5.17 1.70 -25.02
CA VAL A 416 4.57 2.87 -25.67
C VAL A 416 5.43 4.10 -25.35
N GLN A 417 5.83 4.83 -26.39
CA GLN A 417 6.60 6.07 -26.25
C GLN A 417 5.69 7.29 -26.19
N PHE A 418 6.13 8.38 -25.58
CA PHE A 418 5.38 9.64 -25.51
C PHE A 418 6.20 10.82 -26.06
N PRO A 419 5.61 11.71 -26.88
CA PRO A 419 6.32 12.91 -27.35
C PRO A 419 6.79 13.79 -26.19
N GLY A 420 8.00 14.36 -26.27
CA GLY A 420 8.55 15.20 -25.19
C GLY A 420 9.08 14.40 -23.98
N PHE A 421 9.12 13.08 -24.08
CA PHE A 421 9.78 12.18 -23.14
C PHE A 421 10.76 11.27 -23.88
N ASN A 422 11.90 11.02 -23.26
CA ASN A 422 12.83 9.95 -23.59
C ASN A 422 12.38 8.65 -22.88
N GLY A 423 12.68 7.49 -23.46
CA GLY A 423 12.29 6.19 -22.90
C GLY A 423 10.87 5.77 -23.30
N GLU A 424 10.34 4.79 -22.57
CA GLU A 424 9.06 4.15 -22.85
C GLU A 424 8.30 3.81 -21.56
N LEU A 425 6.97 3.86 -21.66
CA LEU A 425 6.05 3.31 -20.68
C LEU A 425 5.67 1.89 -21.10
N ILE A 426 5.75 0.93 -20.20
CA ILE A 426 5.33 -0.45 -20.48
C ILE A 426 3.87 -0.59 -20.07
N CYS A 427 2.97 -0.57 -21.07
CA CYS A 427 1.56 -0.81 -20.86
C CYS A 427 1.33 -2.25 -20.35
N PRO A 428 0.43 -2.43 -19.37
CA PRO A 428 -0.05 -3.77 -19.03
C PRO A 428 -0.95 -4.33 -20.14
N ALA A 429 -1.19 -5.65 -20.09
CA ALA A 429 -2.16 -6.26 -20.97
C ALA A 429 -3.57 -5.76 -20.67
N PHE A 430 -4.44 -5.73 -21.68
CA PHE A 430 -5.80 -5.19 -21.55
C PHE A 430 -6.56 -5.79 -20.36
N HIS A 431 -6.46 -7.10 -20.15
CA HIS A 431 -7.21 -7.81 -19.11
C HIS A 431 -6.69 -7.56 -17.67
N GLU A 432 -5.53 -6.95 -17.51
CA GLU A 432 -4.99 -6.60 -16.19
C GLU A 432 -5.70 -5.37 -15.59
N LEU A 433 -6.14 -4.42 -16.44
CA LEU A 433 -6.82 -3.19 -15.99
C LEU A 433 -8.25 -3.05 -16.50
N CYS A 434 -8.58 -3.67 -17.62
CA CYS A 434 -9.88 -3.56 -18.29
C CYS A 434 -10.57 -4.92 -18.41
N SER A 435 -11.89 -4.90 -18.53
CA SER A 435 -12.71 -6.10 -18.76
C SER A 435 -13.55 -5.93 -20.03
N LYS A 436 -13.67 -7.00 -20.85
CA LYS A 436 -14.49 -7.00 -22.08
C LYS A 436 -15.98 -7.07 -21.71
N GLY A 437 -16.57 -5.94 -21.32
CA GLY A 437 -18.01 -5.78 -21.16
C GLY A 437 -18.62 -6.49 -19.94
N SER A 438 -19.33 -5.68 -19.16
CA SER A 438 -20.19 -6.06 -18.06
C SER A 438 -21.33 -7.01 -18.46
N VAL A 439 -21.46 -8.14 -17.78
CA VAL A 439 -22.79 -8.53 -17.32
C VAL A 439 -23.06 -7.68 -16.08
N SER A 440 -24.04 -6.76 -16.18
CA SER A 440 -24.64 -6.13 -15.01
C SER A 440 -25.38 -7.21 -14.22
N VAL A 441 -24.70 -7.77 -13.22
CA VAL A 441 -25.34 -8.64 -12.22
C VAL A 441 -26.03 -7.72 -11.21
N PRO A 442 -27.25 -8.03 -10.74
CA PRO A 442 -27.89 -7.25 -9.69
C PRO A 442 -26.98 -7.22 -8.45
N GLY A 443 -26.63 -6.02 -7.96
CA GLY A 443 -25.69 -5.83 -6.84
C GLY A 443 -24.51 -4.88 -7.12
N GLN A 444 -24.47 -4.24 -8.29
CA GLN A 444 -23.40 -3.33 -8.66
C GLN A 444 -23.52 -1.98 -7.92
N CYS A 445 -22.45 -1.56 -7.23
CA CYS A 445 -22.46 -0.29 -6.52
C CYS A 445 -22.49 0.91 -7.47
N PRO A 446 -23.17 2.00 -7.09
CA PRO A 446 -23.25 3.20 -7.91
C PRO A 446 -21.86 3.68 -8.31
N SER A 447 -21.63 3.81 -9.62
CA SER A 447 -20.35 4.25 -10.21
C SER A 447 -19.11 3.50 -9.71
N SER A 448 -19.25 2.23 -9.29
CA SER A 448 -18.17 1.43 -8.67
C SER A 448 -17.53 2.13 -7.47
N CYS A 449 -18.32 2.84 -6.67
CA CYS A 449 -17.86 3.62 -5.52
C CYS A 449 -16.82 4.68 -5.86
N TYR A 450 -16.79 5.13 -7.13
CA TYR A 450 -15.75 6.00 -7.67
C TYR A 450 -14.31 5.51 -7.36
N PHE A 451 -14.17 4.23 -7.02
CA PHE A 451 -12.95 3.60 -6.51
C PHE A 451 -12.39 4.23 -5.21
N ASN A 452 -13.21 4.98 -4.47
CA ASN A 452 -12.85 5.57 -3.18
C ASN A 452 -13.53 4.84 -2.01
N GLY A 453 -13.86 3.57 -2.20
CA GLY A 453 -14.54 2.76 -1.23
C GLY A 453 -14.79 1.36 -1.74
N ASP A 454 -14.98 0.46 -0.81
CA ASP A 454 -15.30 -0.92 -1.08
C ASP A 454 -16.77 -1.04 -1.48
N CYS A 455 -17.05 -1.78 -2.55
CA CYS A 455 -18.40 -2.05 -2.99
C CYS A 455 -18.95 -3.28 -2.25
N VAL A 456 -19.90 -3.07 -1.34
CA VAL A 456 -20.49 -4.14 -0.54
C VAL A 456 -22.01 -4.10 -0.69
N ASP A 457 -22.61 -5.19 -1.17
CA ASP A 457 -24.06 -5.34 -1.33
C ASP A 457 -24.74 -4.19 -2.11
N GLY A 458 -24.10 -3.66 -3.15
CA GLY A 458 -24.61 -2.55 -3.96
C GLY A 458 -24.52 -1.17 -3.30
N ASN A 459 -23.88 -1.07 -2.13
CA ASN A 459 -23.62 0.17 -1.42
C ASN A 459 -22.12 0.40 -1.24
N CYS A 460 -21.71 1.66 -1.23
CA CYS A 460 -20.29 1.98 -1.14
C CYS A 460 -19.84 2.27 0.30
N HIS A 461 -18.79 1.56 0.71
CA HIS A 461 -18.10 1.70 1.98
C HIS A 461 -16.83 2.51 1.78
N CYS A 462 -16.92 3.80 2.00
CA CYS A 462 -15.90 4.73 1.58
C CYS A 462 -14.62 4.64 2.40
N PHE A 463 -13.48 4.74 1.71
CA PHE A 463 -12.17 4.88 2.32
C PHE A 463 -12.10 6.17 3.14
N LEU A 464 -11.13 6.23 4.06
CA LEU A 464 -10.99 7.34 5.00
C LEU A 464 -10.92 8.68 4.27
N GLY A 465 -11.76 9.62 4.70
CA GLY A 465 -11.92 10.91 4.04
C GLY A 465 -13.02 10.94 2.97
N PHE A 466 -13.56 9.82 2.52
CA PHE A 466 -14.66 9.75 1.57
C PHE A 466 -15.94 9.28 2.26
N HIS A 467 -17.09 9.67 1.74
CA HIS A 467 -18.41 9.33 2.26
C HIS A 467 -19.50 9.53 1.18
N GLY A 468 -20.74 9.18 1.51
CA GLY A 468 -21.86 9.25 0.58
C GLY A 468 -22.08 7.92 -0.14
N HIS A 469 -23.24 7.79 -0.80
CA HIS A 469 -23.75 6.51 -1.31
C HIS A 469 -22.86 5.83 -2.36
N ASP A 470 -22.05 6.61 -3.07
CA ASP A 470 -21.10 6.16 -4.10
C ASP A 470 -19.65 6.60 -3.84
N CYS A 471 -19.34 7.06 -2.63
CA CYS A 471 -18.02 7.61 -2.24
C CYS A 471 -17.49 8.75 -3.11
N SER A 472 -18.39 9.48 -3.77
CA SER A 472 -18.06 10.69 -4.52
C SER A 472 -17.83 11.91 -3.62
N LYS A 473 -18.37 11.91 -2.40
CA LYS A 473 -18.33 13.05 -1.48
C LYS A 473 -17.20 12.86 -0.47
N ARG A 474 -16.54 13.94 -0.05
CA ARG A 474 -15.39 13.88 0.86
C ARG A 474 -15.74 14.54 2.20
N SER A 475 -15.05 14.19 3.28
CA SER A 475 -15.09 14.80 4.62
C SER A 475 -13.73 14.73 5.30
N CYS A 476 -13.34 15.76 6.04
CA CYS A 476 -12.01 15.86 6.61
C CYS A 476 -11.84 15.03 7.89
N SER A 477 -10.94 14.05 7.87
CA SER A 477 -10.58 13.28 9.06
C SER A 477 -9.86 14.15 10.10
N GLY A 478 -10.22 14.03 11.38
CA GLY A 478 -9.62 14.81 12.47
C GLY A 478 -9.71 16.33 12.33
N ASN A 479 -10.64 16.84 11.50
CA ASN A 479 -10.67 18.25 11.06
C ASN A 479 -9.29 18.73 10.55
N CYS A 480 -8.66 17.92 9.70
CA CYS A 480 -7.33 18.18 9.14
C CYS A 480 -6.22 18.23 10.21
N ASN A 481 -6.31 17.36 11.23
CA ASN A 481 -5.39 17.28 12.38
C ASN A 481 -5.10 18.63 13.06
N GLY A 482 -6.00 19.61 12.94
CA GLY A 482 -5.77 20.97 13.43
C GLY A 482 -4.76 21.80 12.62
N HIS A 483 -4.13 21.21 11.60
CA HIS A 483 -3.16 21.83 10.70
C HIS A 483 -3.76 22.17 9.32
N GLY A 484 -5.08 22.31 9.25
CA GLY A 484 -5.77 22.63 8.00
C GLY A 484 -7.19 23.15 8.23
N MET A 485 -7.79 23.64 7.16
CA MET A 485 -9.20 24.01 7.11
C MET A 485 -9.96 22.99 6.28
N CYS A 486 -11.03 22.43 6.83
CA CYS A 486 -11.91 21.58 6.05
C CYS A 486 -12.76 22.42 5.09
N LEU A 487 -12.64 22.15 3.79
CA LEU A 487 -13.44 22.82 2.77
C LEU A 487 -14.84 22.18 2.65
N SER A 488 -15.78 22.89 2.04
CA SER A 488 -17.16 22.43 1.86
C SER A 488 -17.31 21.17 0.97
N ASN A 489 -16.29 20.84 0.18
CA ASN A 489 -16.19 19.59 -0.57
C ASN A 489 -15.49 18.45 0.20
N GLY A 490 -15.12 18.70 1.46
CA GLY A 490 -14.48 17.79 2.40
C GLY A 490 -13.04 17.41 2.09
N ILE A 491 -12.36 18.25 1.33
CA ILE A 491 -10.91 18.22 1.17
C ILE A 491 -10.29 19.09 2.27
N CYS A 492 -9.25 18.57 2.91
CA CYS A 492 -8.42 19.36 3.79
C CYS A 492 -7.59 20.36 2.98
N LYS A 493 -7.87 21.65 3.18
CA LYS A 493 -6.93 22.70 2.78
C LYS A 493 -5.91 22.84 3.90
N CYS A 494 -4.79 22.14 3.78
CA CYS A 494 -3.73 22.24 4.76
C CYS A 494 -3.22 23.68 4.88
N GLN A 495 -2.86 24.07 6.11
CA GLN A 495 -2.13 25.29 6.37
C GLN A 495 -0.73 25.17 5.75
N ASN A 496 -0.12 26.31 5.41
CA ASN A 496 1.22 26.32 4.81
C ASN A 496 2.22 25.53 5.68
N GLY A 497 2.97 24.64 5.06
CA GLY A 497 3.94 23.76 5.74
C GLY A 497 3.36 22.41 6.19
N TYR A 498 2.14 22.05 5.80
CA TYR A 498 1.52 20.74 6.06
C TYR A 498 0.84 20.17 4.80
N THR A 499 0.83 18.85 4.67
CA THR A 499 0.29 18.08 3.53
C THR A 499 -0.27 16.73 3.99
N GLY A 500 -0.79 15.94 3.05
CA GLY A 500 -1.44 14.64 3.29
C GLY A 500 -2.97 14.74 3.41
N VAL A 501 -3.65 13.57 3.42
CA VAL A 501 -5.13 13.44 3.42
C VAL A 501 -5.83 14.26 4.52
N ASP A 502 -5.10 14.47 5.61
CA ASP A 502 -5.57 15.02 6.86
C ASP A 502 -4.59 16.05 7.46
N CYS A 503 -3.62 16.54 6.67
CA CYS A 503 -2.61 17.53 7.11
C CYS A 503 -1.71 17.09 8.28
N SER A 504 -1.56 15.80 8.52
CA SER A 504 -0.68 15.26 9.58
C SER A 504 0.81 15.32 9.22
N THR A 505 1.15 15.46 7.94
CA THR A 505 2.54 15.43 7.47
C THR A 505 3.06 16.85 7.25
N ALA A 506 4.22 17.20 7.80
CA ALA A 506 4.84 18.50 7.50
C ALA A 506 5.30 18.52 6.03
N ALA A 507 4.84 19.52 5.29
CA ALA A 507 5.20 19.71 3.89
C ALA A 507 6.56 20.41 3.80
N CYS A 508 7.45 19.86 2.99
CA CYS A 508 8.60 20.60 2.51
C CYS A 508 8.13 21.66 1.50
N ASP A 509 8.95 22.68 1.28
CA ASP A 509 8.72 23.68 0.23
C ASP A 509 8.41 22.98 -1.11
N GLU A 510 7.45 23.48 -1.90
CA GLU A 510 7.10 22.93 -3.23
C GLU A 510 8.33 22.78 -4.14
N GLN A 511 9.33 23.61 -3.87
CA GLN A 511 10.62 23.61 -4.52
C GLN A 511 11.49 22.38 -4.23
N CYS A 512 11.23 21.62 -3.16
CA CYS A 512 12.00 20.43 -2.80
C CYS A 512 11.91 19.35 -3.90
N SER A 513 10.69 19.00 -4.31
CA SER A 513 10.44 18.00 -5.33
C SER A 513 10.79 18.49 -6.75
N LEU A 514 10.66 19.80 -7.02
CA LEU A 514 11.02 20.41 -8.31
C LEU A 514 12.51 20.26 -8.66
N HIS A 515 13.37 20.12 -7.66
CA HIS A 515 14.83 20.05 -7.83
C HIS A 515 15.43 18.68 -7.46
N GLY A 516 14.57 17.65 -7.36
CA GLY A 516 14.96 16.27 -7.11
C GLY A 516 15.37 15.98 -5.68
N GLY A 517 14.81 16.69 -4.70
CA GLY A 517 14.95 16.39 -3.28
C GLY A 517 13.81 15.52 -2.75
N VAL A 518 14.11 14.73 -1.73
CA VAL A 518 13.17 13.90 -0.98
C VAL A 518 12.74 14.66 0.28
N CYS A 519 11.42 14.72 0.51
CA CYS A 519 10.87 15.36 1.69
C CYS A 519 10.67 14.31 2.80
N ASP A 520 11.36 14.49 3.94
CA ASP A 520 11.08 13.73 5.17
C ASP A 520 10.55 14.67 6.25
N ASN A 521 9.24 14.61 6.51
CA ASN A 521 8.56 15.38 7.56
C ASN A 521 8.96 16.87 7.67
N GLY A 522 8.96 17.58 6.53
CA GLY A 522 9.27 19.01 6.47
C GLY A 522 10.77 19.33 6.34
N VAL A 523 11.64 18.32 6.34
CA VAL A 523 13.07 18.44 6.02
C VAL A 523 13.29 18.01 4.57
N CYS A 524 13.83 18.92 3.75
CA CYS A 524 14.17 18.62 2.37
C CYS A 524 15.61 18.12 2.28
N GLU A 525 15.78 16.86 1.92
CA GLU A 525 17.09 16.23 1.71
C GLU A 525 17.34 16.07 0.21
N PHE A 526 18.56 16.35 -0.24
CA PHE A 526 18.97 16.13 -1.62
C PHE A 526 20.12 15.12 -1.61
N ARG A 527 19.92 13.92 -2.14
CA ARG A 527 20.94 12.86 -2.08
C ARG A 527 21.65 12.73 -3.42
N CYS A 528 22.94 12.39 -3.42
CA CYS A 528 23.64 12.11 -4.66
C CYS A 528 23.03 10.86 -5.33
N SER A 529 22.60 9.86 -4.56
CA SER A 529 21.95 8.64 -5.07
C SER A 529 20.60 8.88 -5.76
N ASP A 530 19.96 10.04 -5.55
CA ASP A 530 18.76 10.44 -6.31
C ASP A 530 19.08 10.56 -7.81
N TYR A 531 20.32 10.91 -8.15
CA TYR A 531 20.87 10.74 -9.49
C TYR A 531 21.51 9.36 -9.56
N ALA A 532 20.78 8.37 -10.04
CA ALA A 532 21.34 7.03 -10.09
C ALA A 532 22.70 6.96 -10.83
N GLY A 533 23.55 6.06 -10.32
CA GLY A 533 24.95 6.00 -10.68
C GLY A 533 25.82 7.09 -10.04
N TYR A 534 25.28 8.16 -9.47
CA TYR A 534 26.05 9.17 -8.75
C TYR A 534 26.29 8.74 -7.31
N THR A 535 27.46 9.10 -6.81
CA THR A 535 27.92 8.87 -5.44
C THR A 535 28.81 10.03 -5.02
N CYS A 536 29.07 10.17 -3.72
CA CYS A 536 30.15 11.02 -3.23
C CYS A 536 31.51 10.51 -3.70
N GLN A 537 32.12 11.23 -4.64
CA GLN A 537 33.44 10.92 -5.19
C GLN A 537 34.44 11.97 -4.72
N ASN A 538 35.63 11.54 -4.31
CA ASN A 538 36.70 12.46 -3.91
C ASN A 538 37.14 13.34 -5.10
N SER A 539 37.42 14.62 -4.86
CA SER A 539 37.93 15.53 -5.91
C SER A 539 39.12 14.95 -6.69
N SER A 540 39.99 14.20 -5.99
CA SER A 540 41.17 13.55 -6.58
C SER A 540 40.84 12.49 -7.66
N THR A 541 39.70 11.80 -7.56
CA THR A 541 39.27 10.79 -8.55
C THR A 541 38.62 11.42 -9.78
N LEU A 542 38.10 12.64 -9.64
CA LEU A 542 37.40 13.37 -10.70
C LEU A 542 38.36 14.18 -11.61
N LEU A 543 39.50 14.63 -11.09
CA LEU A 543 40.49 15.49 -11.78
C LEU A 543 40.99 14.93 -13.12
N SER A 544 41.14 13.62 -13.21
CA SER A 544 41.62 12.95 -14.44
C SER A 544 40.56 12.92 -15.53
N SER A 545 39.28 12.95 -15.15
CA SER A 545 38.15 12.76 -16.05
C SER A 545 37.47 14.07 -16.46
N LEU A 546 37.64 15.13 -15.67
CA LEU A 546 37.01 16.44 -15.90
C LEU A 546 38.07 17.50 -16.24
N SER A 547 37.99 18.08 -17.44
CA SER A 547 38.93 19.06 -17.99
C SER A 547 38.49 20.52 -17.77
N VAL A 548 37.20 20.80 -17.92
CA VAL A 548 36.56 22.11 -17.72
C VAL A 548 36.48 22.44 -16.23
N CYS A 549 36.11 21.47 -15.39
CA CYS A 549 35.98 21.66 -13.94
C CYS A 549 37.28 21.44 -13.15
N ARG A 550 38.37 21.04 -13.82
CA ARG A 550 39.67 20.72 -13.20
C ARG A 550 40.16 21.76 -12.22
N ASN A 551 40.26 23.02 -12.66
CA ASN A 551 40.81 24.12 -11.85
C ASN A 551 39.99 24.39 -10.57
N MET A 552 38.69 24.06 -10.58
CA MET A 552 37.82 24.19 -9.41
C MET A 552 38.05 23.02 -8.44
N LEU A 553 38.16 21.79 -8.95
CA LEU A 553 38.45 20.61 -8.13
C LEU A 553 39.84 20.67 -7.48
N GLU A 554 40.84 21.23 -8.17
CA GLU A 554 42.19 21.46 -7.61
C GLU A 554 42.19 22.40 -6.41
N SER A 555 41.19 23.28 -6.30
CA SER A 555 41.05 24.20 -5.17
C SER A 555 40.31 23.60 -3.96
N ASP A 556 39.68 22.44 -4.13
CA ASP A 556 38.93 21.69 -3.10
C ASP A 556 39.38 20.21 -3.04
N MET A 557 40.70 19.98 -3.00
CA MET A 557 41.32 18.65 -3.06
C MET A 557 40.90 17.68 -1.94
N SER A 558 40.43 18.22 -0.81
CA SER A 558 39.95 17.44 0.34
C SER A 558 38.42 17.26 0.35
N GLY A 559 37.71 17.79 -0.64
CA GLY A 559 36.26 17.68 -0.76
C GLY A 559 35.80 16.41 -1.47
N GLN A 560 34.52 16.09 -1.30
CA GLN A 560 33.78 15.09 -2.05
C GLN A 560 32.66 15.75 -2.83
N HIS A 561 32.40 15.27 -4.04
CA HIS A 561 31.37 15.81 -4.93
C HIS A 561 30.47 14.70 -5.46
N CYS A 562 29.18 14.99 -5.58
CA CYS A 562 28.23 14.12 -6.25
C CYS A 562 28.62 14.02 -7.74
N ALA A 563 29.07 12.83 -8.15
CA ALA A 563 29.44 12.56 -9.54
C ALA A 563 29.16 11.09 -9.91
N PRO A 564 28.97 10.77 -11.20
CA PRO A 564 28.82 9.40 -11.65
C PRO A 564 30.00 8.52 -11.21
N SER A 565 29.68 7.37 -10.63
CA SER A 565 30.63 6.31 -10.27
C SER A 565 31.10 5.51 -11.49
N GLU A 566 30.31 5.47 -12.56
CA GLU A 566 30.68 4.79 -13.80
C GLU A 566 31.63 5.67 -14.65
N PRO A 567 32.85 5.20 -14.99
CA PRO A 567 33.83 6.01 -15.71
C PRO A 567 33.38 6.47 -17.11
N SER A 568 32.60 5.64 -17.80
CA SER A 568 32.05 5.92 -19.13
C SER A 568 31.09 7.14 -19.13
N ILE A 569 30.26 7.24 -18.09
CA ILE A 569 29.30 8.33 -17.87
C ILE A 569 30.02 9.57 -17.34
N LEU A 570 30.99 9.38 -16.43
CA LEU A 570 31.80 10.48 -15.91
C LEU A 570 32.56 11.23 -17.01
N GLN A 571 33.04 10.54 -18.04
CA GLN A 571 33.70 11.16 -19.20
C GLN A 571 32.76 12.05 -20.03
N GLN A 572 31.45 11.79 -19.99
CA GLN A 572 30.44 12.55 -20.74
C GLN A 572 29.84 13.70 -19.91
N LEU A 573 30.10 13.76 -18.60
CA LEU A 573 29.50 14.71 -17.68
C LEU A 573 29.74 16.16 -18.09
N GLU A 574 30.94 16.50 -18.57
CA GLU A 574 31.23 17.87 -18.99
C GLU A 574 30.45 18.27 -20.25
N GLU A 575 30.38 17.39 -21.24
CA GLU A 575 29.74 17.67 -22.51
C GLU A 575 28.22 17.71 -22.40
N VAL A 576 27.63 16.80 -21.62
CA VAL A 576 26.18 16.59 -21.54
C VAL A 576 25.52 17.42 -20.44
N VAL A 577 26.25 17.81 -19.40
CA VAL A 577 25.69 18.51 -18.22
C VAL A 577 26.35 19.87 -17.99
N VAL A 578 27.67 19.92 -17.84
CA VAL A 578 28.40 21.15 -17.48
C VAL A 578 28.34 22.19 -18.60
N MET A 579 28.63 21.79 -19.85
CA MET A 579 28.69 22.69 -20.99
C MET A 579 27.32 23.27 -21.37
N PRO A 580 26.21 22.52 -21.34
CA PRO A 580 24.87 23.08 -21.47
C PRO A 580 24.53 24.11 -20.38
N ASN A 581 24.89 23.84 -19.12
CA ASN A 581 24.72 24.81 -18.03
C ASN A 581 25.58 26.06 -18.24
N TYR A 582 26.82 25.90 -18.67
CA TYR A 582 27.70 27.01 -19.06
C TYR A 582 27.11 27.84 -20.20
N HIS A 583 26.57 27.22 -21.26
CA HIS A 583 25.98 27.94 -22.39
C HIS A 583 24.70 28.71 -22.01
N ARG A 584 23.94 28.22 -21.01
CA ARG A 584 22.78 28.95 -20.44
C ARG A 584 23.23 30.19 -19.67
N LEU A 585 24.32 30.08 -18.90
CA LEU A 585 24.91 31.21 -18.16
C LEU A 585 25.62 32.18 -19.13
N PHE A 586 26.22 31.67 -20.19
CA PHE A 586 27.01 32.45 -21.13
C PHE A 586 26.50 32.28 -22.58
N PRO A 587 25.32 32.83 -22.93
CA PRO A 587 24.72 32.67 -24.24
C PRO A 587 25.53 33.39 -25.33
N GLY A 588 25.97 32.63 -26.34
CA GLY A 588 26.66 33.17 -27.51
C GLY A 588 25.70 33.95 -28.41
N GLY A 589 25.85 35.27 -28.52
CA GLY A 589 25.16 36.02 -29.59
C GLY A 589 25.03 37.54 -29.46
N ALA A 590 24.94 38.12 -28.26
CA ALA A 590 24.68 39.57 -28.13
C ALA A 590 25.58 40.31 -27.12
N ARG A 591 26.15 39.61 -26.12
CA ARG A 591 27.02 40.24 -25.10
C ARG A 591 28.49 40.40 -25.52
N LYS A 592 28.91 39.85 -26.67
CA LYS A 592 30.29 40.01 -27.18
C LYS A 592 30.63 41.43 -27.66
N LEU A 593 29.62 42.28 -27.96
CA LEU A 593 29.85 43.57 -28.60
C LEU A 593 30.21 44.72 -27.64
N PHE A 594 30.02 44.58 -26.32
CA PHE A 594 30.17 45.70 -25.37
C PHE A 594 31.24 45.51 -24.27
N ASN A 595 32.00 44.42 -24.23
CA ASN A 595 32.97 44.18 -23.14
C ASN A 595 34.29 43.57 -23.64
N ILE A 596 35.20 44.42 -24.11
CA ILE A 596 36.51 44.02 -24.65
C ILE A 596 37.53 43.68 -23.53
N PHE A 597 37.29 44.08 -22.27
CA PHE A 597 38.16 43.74 -21.12
C PHE A 597 37.52 42.83 -20.04
N GLY A 598 36.20 42.60 -20.09
CA GLY A 598 35.46 41.82 -19.07
C GLY A 598 35.12 40.38 -19.46
N SER A 599 35.41 39.96 -20.70
CA SER A 599 34.91 38.70 -21.26
C SER A 599 35.60 37.45 -20.70
N SER A 600 36.91 37.48 -20.40
CA SER A 600 37.61 36.29 -19.87
C SER A 600 37.32 36.03 -18.39
N TYR A 601 37.08 37.08 -17.60
CA TYR A 601 36.72 36.95 -16.19
C TYR A 601 35.30 36.40 -16.05
N CYS A 602 34.33 36.93 -16.81
CA CYS A 602 32.98 36.37 -16.84
C CYS A 602 32.97 34.92 -17.37
N ASP A 603 33.74 34.61 -18.43
CA ASP A 603 33.89 33.24 -18.92
C ASP A 603 34.38 32.27 -17.83
N THR A 604 35.42 32.68 -17.08
CA THR A 604 35.98 31.87 -16.00
C THR A 604 34.95 31.65 -14.87
N VAL A 605 34.25 32.70 -14.46
CA VAL A 605 33.27 32.63 -13.36
C VAL A 605 32.01 31.87 -13.78
N ALA A 606 31.58 31.98 -15.05
CA ALA A 606 30.46 31.23 -15.59
C ALA A 606 30.74 29.73 -15.69
N LYS A 607 31.96 29.33 -16.12
CA LYS A 607 32.39 27.92 -16.11
C LYS A 607 32.42 27.35 -14.70
N ARG A 608 32.94 28.11 -13.73
CA ARG A 608 32.96 27.69 -12.32
C ARG A 608 31.56 27.51 -11.77
N LEU A 609 30.66 28.47 -11.99
CA LEU A 609 29.28 28.34 -11.54
C LEU A 609 28.59 27.14 -12.19
N ALA A 610 28.80 26.91 -13.50
CA ALA A 610 28.29 25.73 -14.19
C ALA A 610 28.81 24.41 -13.57
N CYS A 611 30.10 24.35 -13.20
CA CYS A 611 30.67 23.22 -12.47
C CYS A 611 30.02 23.04 -11.10
N TRP A 612 29.91 24.10 -10.29
CA TRP A 612 29.30 24.01 -8.95
C TRP A 612 27.84 23.58 -8.97
N ILE A 613 27.09 23.93 -10.01
CA ILE A 613 25.71 23.47 -10.22
C ILE A 613 25.67 21.99 -10.64
N SER A 614 26.68 21.52 -11.38
CA SER A 614 26.68 20.20 -12.01
C SER A 614 27.34 19.10 -11.17
N ILE A 615 28.28 19.47 -10.28
CA ILE A 615 29.02 18.57 -9.38
C ILE A 615 29.08 19.19 -7.98
N GLN A 616 27.93 19.15 -7.29
CA GLN A 616 27.79 19.73 -5.96
C GLN A 616 28.61 18.96 -4.93
N LYS A 617 29.15 19.68 -3.93
CA LYS A 617 29.84 19.07 -2.79
C LYS A 617 28.85 18.25 -1.98
N CYS A 618 29.29 17.15 -1.38
CA CYS A 618 28.50 16.41 -0.41
C CYS A 618 29.10 16.48 1.00
N ASP A 619 28.28 16.19 2.02
CA ASP A 619 28.70 16.22 3.42
C ASP A 619 29.67 15.08 3.76
N ASN A 620 30.50 15.26 4.79
CA ASN A 620 31.61 14.35 5.13
C ASN A 620 31.15 12.96 5.64
N ASP A 621 29.89 12.83 6.06
CA ASP A 621 29.35 11.62 6.71
C ASP A 621 28.21 10.93 5.92
N GLY A 622 27.80 11.42 4.74
CA GLY A 622 26.61 10.91 4.05
C GLY A 622 26.42 11.37 2.60
N ASP A 623 25.52 10.69 1.90
CA ASP A 623 25.17 10.88 0.48
C ASP A 623 24.47 12.22 0.18
N ASP A 624 24.47 13.16 1.13
CA ASP A 624 23.71 14.40 1.07
C ASP A 624 24.47 15.51 0.33
N ARG A 625 23.76 16.18 -0.58
CA ARG A 625 24.25 17.19 -1.51
C ARG A 625 24.08 18.60 -0.95
N LEU A 626 25.16 19.36 -0.96
CA LEU A 626 25.17 20.75 -0.52
C LEU A 626 24.79 21.71 -1.65
N ARG A 627 23.87 22.64 -1.36
CA ARG A 627 23.49 23.74 -2.27
C ARG A 627 24.69 24.59 -2.67
N VAL A 628 24.63 25.26 -3.82
CA VAL A 628 25.68 26.21 -4.25
C VAL A 628 25.65 27.44 -3.37
N CYS A 629 26.80 27.97 -2.95
CA CYS A 629 26.78 29.14 -2.07
C CYS A 629 26.17 30.37 -2.77
N HIS A 630 25.35 31.13 -2.06
CA HIS A 630 24.81 32.42 -2.49
C HIS A 630 25.91 33.34 -3.04
N SER A 631 27.08 33.35 -2.38
CA SER A 631 28.25 34.13 -2.77
C SER A 631 28.80 33.77 -4.16
N ALA A 632 28.68 32.52 -4.59
CA ALA A 632 29.13 32.07 -5.91
C ALA A 632 28.20 32.61 -7.01
N CYS A 633 26.89 32.60 -6.78
CA CYS A 633 25.91 33.24 -7.66
C CYS A 633 26.13 34.75 -7.77
N GLN A 634 26.32 35.45 -6.64
CA GLN A 634 26.60 36.89 -6.64
C GLN A 634 27.88 37.23 -7.40
N SER A 635 28.93 36.41 -7.25
CA SER A 635 30.19 36.58 -7.97
C SER A 635 30.01 36.48 -9.47
N TYR A 636 29.18 35.55 -9.94
CA TYR A 636 28.79 35.43 -11.33
C TYR A 636 28.01 36.64 -11.83
N ASN A 637 26.97 37.08 -11.12
CA ASN A 637 26.21 38.28 -11.50
C ASN A 637 27.09 39.51 -11.62
N LEU A 638 28.02 39.70 -10.67
CA LEU A 638 28.97 40.80 -10.67
C LEU A 638 29.99 40.71 -11.81
N ALA A 639 30.51 39.52 -12.10
CA ALA A 639 31.50 39.30 -13.15
C ALA A 639 30.90 39.45 -14.55
N CYS A 640 29.67 39.01 -14.72
CA CYS A 640 29.00 38.88 -16.01
C CYS A 640 27.98 39.98 -16.31
N GLY A 641 27.68 40.86 -15.35
CA GLY A 641 26.57 41.82 -15.46
C GLY A 641 25.23 41.09 -15.66
N ALA A 642 25.07 39.93 -15.00
CA ALA A 642 23.89 39.10 -15.07
C ALA A 642 22.96 39.37 -13.88
N SER A 643 21.72 38.89 -14.00
CA SER A 643 20.65 39.08 -13.02
C SER A 643 20.08 37.73 -12.59
N LEU A 644 20.96 36.75 -12.35
CA LEU A 644 20.54 35.45 -11.82
C LEU A 644 19.94 35.67 -10.42
N ASP A 645 18.81 35.06 -10.14
CA ASP A 645 18.21 35.16 -8.81
C ASP A 645 19.00 34.30 -7.82
N CYS A 646 19.86 34.95 -7.03
CA CYS A 646 20.66 34.25 -6.02
C CYS A 646 19.86 33.95 -4.75
N SER A 647 18.65 34.50 -4.61
CA SER A 647 17.78 34.21 -3.47
C SER A 647 17.05 32.87 -3.61
N ASP A 648 17.14 32.23 -4.77
CA ASP A 648 16.61 30.90 -5.06
C ASP A 648 17.26 29.82 -4.15
N GLN A 649 16.59 29.53 -3.03
CA GLN A 649 17.05 28.59 -1.99
C GLN A 649 17.02 27.12 -2.44
N THR A 650 16.59 26.84 -3.68
CA THR A 650 16.60 25.49 -4.27
C THR A 650 17.98 25.10 -4.78
N LEU A 651 18.70 26.08 -5.31
CA LEU A 651 20.00 25.90 -5.93
C LEU A 651 21.08 26.60 -5.12
N PHE A 652 20.74 27.73 -4.49
CA PHE A 652 21.65 28.54 -3.73
C PHE A 652 21.42 28.47 -2.21
N SER A 653 22.48 28.67 -1.43
CA SER A 653 22.39 28.81 0.02
C SER A 653 21.73 30.12 0.43
N SER A 654 21.48 30.27 1.73
CA SER A 654 21.14 31.57 2.33
C SER A 654 22.36 32.51 2.36
N GLU A 655 22.13 33.81 2.60
CA GLU A 655 23.20 34.82 2.68
C GLU A 655 24.12 34.65 3.90
N GLU A 656 23.66 33.94 4.95
CA GLU A 656 24.33 33.85 6.26
C GLU A 656 25.23 32.60 6.42
N GLU A 657 25.26 31.70 5.44
CA GLU A 657 25.97 30.41 5.55
C GLU A 657 27.50 30.51 5.38
N GLY A 658 28.22 29.74 6.23
CA GLY A 658 29.69 29.76 6.35
C GLY A 658 30.43 28.71 5.52
N LYS A 659 31.78 28.71 5.59
CA LYS A 659 32.63 27.71 4.93
C LYS A 659 32.26 26.30 5.36
N GLY A 660 31.97 25.43 4.39
CA GLY A 660 31.67 24.01 4.62
C GLY A 660 30.18 23.64 4.66
N GLN A 661 29.26 24.62 4.66
CA GLN A 661 27.81 24.37 4.64
C GLN A 661 27.20 24.40 3.23
N CYS A 662 27.96 24.88 2.24
CA CYS A 662 27.53 25.02 0.87
C CYS A 662 28.71 24.81 -0.10
N THR A 663 28.36 24.49 -1.35
CA THR A 663 29.24 24.23 -2.49
C THR A 663 29.79 25.55 -3.07
N GLY A 664 31.12 25.75 -3.06
CA GLY A 664 31.75 26.95 -3.65
C GLY A 664 31.88 28.17 -2.72
N SER A 665 32.04 27.96 -1.40
CA SER A 665 32.18 29.04 -0.41
C SER A 665 33.56 29.74 -0.47
N GLY A 666 33.56 31.08 -0.54
CA GLY A 666 34.77 31.90 -0.35
C GLY A 666 35.41 32.57 -1.59
N GLU A 667 34.70 32.69 -2.71
CA GLU A 667 35.28 33.17 -3.98
C GLU A 667 35.22 34.69 -4.26
N MET A 668 34.74 35.55 -3.34
CA MET A 668 34.83 37.02 -3.54
C MET A 668 36.28 37.53 -3.39
N LYS A 669 37.07 37.50 -4.46
CA LYS A 669 38.28 38.34 -4.58
C LYS A 669 37.94 39.66 -5.29
N VAL A 670 37.29 40.58 -4.57
CA VAL A 670 37.18 41.96 -5.04
C VAL A 670 38.56 42.62 -4.87
N SER A 671 39.27 42.85 -5.98
CA SER A 671 40.50 43.65 -5.97
C SER A 671 40.22 45.02 -5.36
N TRP A 672 41.06 45.44 -4.41
CA TRP A 672 41.03 46.71 -3.67
C TRP A 672 40.79 47.95 -4.55
N LEU A 673 41.17 47.89 -5.83
CA LEU A 673 40.96 48.95 -6.82
C LEU A 673 39.48 49.22 -7.16
N LYS A 674 38.57 48.23 -7.04
CA LYS A 674 37.13 48.42 -7.32
C LYS A 674 36.32 48.99 -6.14
N ARG A 675 36.87 49.00 -4.92
CA ARG A 675 36.22 49.64 -3.74
C ARG A 675 36.16 51.17 -3.84
N LEU A 676 37.05 51.80 -4.61
CA LEU A 676 37.07 53.26 -4.79
C LEU A 676 36.05 53.77 -5.83
N GLY A 677 35.66 52.94 -6.81
CA GLY A 677 34.67 53.31 -7.82
C GLY A 677 33.23 53.35 -7.31
N ILE A 678 32.91 52.61 -6.25
CA ILE A 678 31.55 52.52 -5.69
C ILE A 678 31.18 53.79 -4.88
N ARG A 679 32.17 54.57 -4.42
CA ARG A 679 31.89 55.86 -3.75
C ARG A 679 31.45 56.98 -4.71
N PHE A 680 31.64 56.84 -6.03
CA PHE A 680 31.29 57.89 -7.00
C PHE A 680 29.90 57.75 -7.64
N PHE A 681 29.26 56.58 -7.57
CA PHE A 681 27.92 56.36 -8.15
C PHE A 681 26.76 56.52 -7.17
N SER A 682 27.03 56.79 -5.88
CA SER A 682 25.99 56.99 -4.86
C SER A 682 25.56 58.46 -4.67
N ILE A 683 25.93 59.35 -5.60
CA ILE A 683 25.49 60.76 -5.61
C ILE A 683 24.86 61.07 -6.97
N ASN A 684 23.67 60.54 -7.25
CA ASN A 684 22.67 61.15 -8.14
C ASN A 684 21.45 60.24 -8.33
N THR A 685 20.65 60.06 -7.28
CA THR A 685 19.20 59.81 -7.41
C THR A 685 18.53 60.20 -6.09
N SER A 686 18.35 61.51 -5.90
CA SER A 686 17.35 62.07 -5.00
C SER A 686 16.17 62.56 -5.83
N PHE A 687 14.97 62.49 -5.27
CA PHE A 687 13.66 62.94 -5.79
C PHE A 687 12.87 62.03 -6.74
N LYS A 688 11.96 61.22 -6.19
CA LYS A 688 10.54 61.61 -5.96
C LYS A 688 9.79 60.46 -5.28
N GLY A 689 9.32 60.71 -4.07
CA GLY A 689 8.36 59.85 -3.38
C GLY A 689 6.93 60.13 -3.82
N THR A 690 6.10 59.09 -3.80
CA THR A 690 4.68 59.21 -3.49
C THR A 690 4.23 57.93 -2.82
N SER A 691 3.96 58.06 -1.53
CA SER A 691 3.26 57.15 -0.65
C SER A 691 1.78 57.09 -0.99
N VAL A 692 1.18 55.90 -0.98
CA VAL A 692 -0.24 55.72 -0.65
C VAL A 692 -0.36 54.52 0.29
N GLU A 693 -0.60 54.82 1.56
CA GLU A 693 -1.12 53.91 2.59
C GLU A 693 -2.60 53.57 2.33
N TYR A 694 -3.03 52.47 2.98
CA TYR A 694 -4.32 52.18 3.64
C TYR A 694 -4.69 50.71 3.37
N ARG A 695 -5.14 49.88 4.31
CA ARG A 695 -5.30 49.91 5.78
C ARG A 695 -5.72 48.49 6.17
N GLN A 696 -5.34 48.06 7.37
CA GLN A 696 -5.89 46.89 8.05
C GLN A 696 -7.43 46.87 8.01
N GLN A 697 -7.99 45.75 7.54
CA GLN A 697 -9.02 44.96 8.22
C GLN A 697 -9.02 43.54 7.67
#